data_AF-A0A2T4H9T2-F1
#
_entry.id   AF-A0A2T4H9T2-F1
#
_cell.length_a   1.000
_cell.length_b   1.000
_cell.length_c   1.000
_cell.angle_alpha   90.00
_cell.angle_beta   90.00
_cell.angle_gamma   90.00
#
_symmetry.space_group_name_H-M   'P 1'
#
loop_
_entity.id
_entity.type
_entity.pdbx_description
1 polymer ?
#
loop_
_entity_poly.entity_id
_entity_poly.type
_entity_poly.pdbx_seq_one_letter_code
_entity_poly.pdbx_strand_id
1 'polypeptide(L)'
;MNTPTLPVQPPLKVDITNKEGQTPLYLAVSANNWRLVSCLVDAGASPSVQDENRISPMILACKQGYAVIADDLLTKSKYRGIESDTDGKTALHHAASSSRWSSDWRRLDVVRQLSKVMKTIDVLDHQDETPLQSAVIANQKLVCLDLLRNKASINLVDVKRLSALSQIVQSGPRMERKSLAKWESEIRETTAKKANEQDRNGDTALHTAVYQGDYEKLDWLMQNEVDLHIENSSGRTAFIEACRRENCHRLIRGVVHALNSRLPEPKAGQASHPEGDADDEQDLSGTDWLRNLVRTKFDINAGDSMFDESPLAWACEDGLEEVVEILLEAKEININRKATKCDSYTPLHFALASKNSAIVQLLLDHSEGHGKPGELSYSDPGAVLKVCAGYNIQPSDWDWISDKWTLADIAGKYGHPNLQSHLRNKTGNSIPKPHLRPSWFFGNYSGLSFTNNPASSPSRTITMNVTFSGSFSEHFYFRAQEAIPPEDLDFYFEVKIIRLRKNNVFTLGFCGEEIPKYRAPGWDPSSWGYHSDDGGLFEGDGRAVVEDAKHICGQGDTMGCGVNFKTGEGYRTRNGVLLDSGDAFTSGWLKIGKLYPCVGFRDSGNGGKLQAEIALLGPGTRLFKSDLPQNERARNHLMIEK
;
A
#
# COMPACT_ATOMS: atom_id res chain seq x y z
N MET A 1 -94.16 -32.67 27.95
CA MET A 1 -93.42 -31.78 27.04
C MET A 1 -91.95 -31.90 27.42
N ASN A 2 -91.17 -32.63 26.61
CA ASN A 2 -89.72 -32.64 26.70
C ASN A 2 -89.23 -31.31 26.13
N THR A 3 -88.67 -30.43 26.95
CA THR A 3 -87.72 -29.43 26.46
C THR A 3 -86.46 -30.22 26.08
N PRO A 4 -86.07 -30.28 24.80
CA PRO A 4 -84.84 -30.96 24.43
C PRO A 4 -83.69 -30.12 24.99
N THR A 5 -82.99 -30.65 25.98
CA THR A 5 -81.64 -30.19 26.31
C THR A 5 -80.80 -30.37 25.06
N LEU A 6 -80.45 -29.25 24.42
CA LEU A 6 -79.50 -29.24 23.30
C LEU A 6 -78.24 -29.98 23.78
N PRO A 7 -77.77 -31.02 23.07
CA PRO A 7 -76.55 -31.72 23.45
C PRO A 7 -75.42 -30.69 23.49
N VAL A 8 -74.66 -30.68 24.59
CA VAL A 8 -73.41 -29.94 24.70
C VAL A 8 -72.55 -30.40 23.53
N GLN A 9 -72.44 -29.55 22.50
CA GLN A 9 -71.66 -29.89 21.33
C GLN A 9 -70.21 -30.08 21.78
N PRO A 10 -69.52 -31.15 21.36
CA PRO A 10 -68.10 -31.30 21.63
C PRO A 10 -67.36 -30.05 21.15
N PRO A 11 -66.28 -29.62 21.83
CA PRO A 11 -65.54 -28.43 21.42
C PRO A 11 -65.17 -28.57 19.94
N LEU A 12 -65.64 -27.62 19.13
CA LEU A 12 -65.44 -27.62 17.69
C LEU A 12 -63.94 -27.64 17.41
N LYS A 13 -63.44 -28.72 16.79
CA LYS A 13 -62.05 -28.78 16.34
C LYS A 13 -61.92 -27.94 15.07
N VAL A 14 -61.61 -26.65 15.25
CA VAL A 14 -61.58 -25.64 14.18
C VAL A 14 -60.40 -25.79 13.22
N ASP A 15 -59.30 -26.40 13.66
CA ASP A 15 -58.05 -26.57 12.89
C ASP A 15 -57.88 -28.00 12.32
N ILE A 16 -58.96 -28.72 12.06
CA ILE A 16 -58.87 -30.01 11.34
C ILE A 16 -58.37 -29.80 9.91
N THR A 17 -57.62 -30.75 9.37
CA THR A 17 -57.07 -30.64 8.02
C THR A 17 -57.68 -31.67 7.08
N ASN A 18 -57.81 -31.31 5.79
CA ASN A 18 -58.08 -32.27 4.72
C ASN A 18 -56.79 -33.04 4.34
N LYS A 19 -56.86 -33.86 3.28
CA LYS A 19 -55.69 -34.64 2.81
C LYS A 19 -54.52 -33.76 2.37
N GLU A 20 -54.80 -32.54 1.91
CA GLU A 20 -53.81 -31.56 1.45
C GLU A 20 -53.27 -30.68 2.61
N GLY A 21 -53.63 -31.00 3.86
CA GLY A 21 -53.21 -30.22 5.03
C GLY A 21 -54.00 -28.90 5.23
N GLN A 22 -55.05 -28.65 4.45
CA GLN A 22 -55.79 -27.39 4.48
C GLN A 22 -56.86 -27.40 5.58
N THR A 23 -56.92 -26.34 6.38
CA THR A 23 -57.94 -26.14 7.42
C THR A 23 -59.22 -25.51 6.85
N PRO A 24 -60.36 -25.56 7.57
CA PRO A 24 -61.54 -24.75 7.25
C PRO A 24 -61.21 -23.27 7.05
N LEU A 25 -60.28 -22.72 7.85
CA LEU A 25 -59.82 -21.34 7.72
C LEU A 25 -59.06 -21.12 6.41
N TYR A 26 -58.16 -22.04 6.04
CA TYR A 26 -57.46 -21.99 4.74
C TYR A 26 -58.45 -21.94 3.57
N LEU A 27 -59.45 -22.83 3.58
CA LEU A 27 -60.46 -22.90 2.51
C LEU A 27 -61.31 -21.61 2.46
N ALA A 28 -61.64 -21.03 3.61
CA ALA A 28 -62.35 -19.76 3.70
C ALA A 28 -61.53 -18.59 3.11
N VAL A 29 -60.22 -18.55 3.38
CA VAL A 29 -59.28 -17.59 2.78
C VAL A 29 -59.16 -17.81 1.27
N SER A 30 -59.00 -19.05 0.82
CA SER A 30 -58.93 -19.41 -0.61
C SER A 30 -60.17 -18.95 -1.39
N ALA A 31 -61.35 -19.09 -0.77
CA ALA A 31 -62.62 -18.62 -1.31
C ALA A 31 -62.84 -17.09 -1.18
N ASN A 32 -61.89 -16.34 -0.61
CA ASN A 32 -61.99 -14.91 -0.29
C ASN A 32 -63.27 -14.55 0.50
N ASN A 33 -63.72 -15.45 1.39
CA ASN A 33 -64.94 -15.28 2.16
C ASN A 33 -64.63 -14.69 3.53
N TRP A 34 -64.41 -13.37 3.58
CA TRP A 34 -64.02 -12.66 4.81
C TRP A 34 -65.00 -12.87 5.98
N ARG A 35 -66.30 -13.05 5.72
CA ARG A 35 -67.29 -13.32 6.78
C ARG A 35 -67.03 -14.66 7.44
N LEU A 36 -66.78 -15.70 6.64
CA LEU A 36 -66.46 -17.02 7.14
C LEU A 36 -65.10 -17.04 7.85
N VAL A 37 -64.11 -16.29 7.33
CA VAL A 37 -62.82 -16.08 8.01
C VAL A 37 -63.04 -15.49 9.41
N SER A 38 -63.81 -14.40 9.54
CA SER A 38 -64.06 -13.79 10.86
C SER A 38 -64.71 -14.78 11.81
N CYS A 39 -65.76 -15.50 11.38
CA CYS A 39 -66.41 -16.51 12.22
C CYS A 39 -65.45 -17.62 12.70
N LEU A 40 -64.54 -18.08 11.83
CA LEU A 40 -63.58 -19.12 12.17
C LEU A 40 -62.49 -18.61 13.12
N VAL A 41 -62.01 -17.38 12.91
CA VAL A 41 -61.05 -16.73 13.81
C VAL A 41 -61.66 -16.47 15.18
N ASP A 42 -62.91 -16.01 15.24
CA ASP A 42 -63.66 -15.83 16.50
C ASP A 42 -63.88 -17.16 17.24
N ALA A 43 -63.98 -18.27 16.49
CA ALA A 43 -64.02 -19.63 17.03
C ALA A 43 -62.63 -20.18 17.43
N GLY A 44 -61.57 -19.40 17.28
CA GLY A 44 -60.21 -19.74 17.70
C GLY A 44 -59.36 -20.46 16.66
N ALA A 45 -59.74 -20.43 15.37
CA ALA A 45 -58.95 -21.04 14.30
C ALA A 45 -57.58 -20.37 14.15
N SER A 46 -56.54 -21.18 13.94
CA SER A 46 -55.16 -20.70 13.84
C SER A 46 -54.83 -20.30 12.40
N PRO A 47 -54.35 -19.06 12.15
CA PRO A 47 -53.92 -18.63 10.81
C PRO A 47 -52.55 -19.18 10.40
N SER A 48 -51.88 -19.96 11.26
CA SER A 48 -50.51 -20.47 11.07
C SER A 48 -50.45 -21.95 10.68
N VAL A 49 -51.58 -22.67 10.62
CA VAL A 49 -51.58 -24.08 10.19
C VAL A 49 -51.25 -24.16 8.71
N GLN A 50 -50.21 -24.91 8.35
CA GLN A 50 -49.68 -24.95 6.99
C GLN A 50 -50.22 -26.16 6.20
N ASP A 51 -50.50 -25.96 4.92
CA ASP A 51 -50.79 -27.03 3.96
C ASP A 51 -49.53 -27.84 3.58
N GLU A 52 -49.66 -28.80 2.67
CA GLU A 52 -48.52 -29.60 2.16
C GLU A 52 -47.38 -28.77 1.55
N ASN A 53 -47.66 -27.57 1.03
CA ASN A 53 -46.67 -26.63 0.48
C ASN A 53 -46.17 -25.63 1.52
N ARG A 54 -46.40 -25.90 2.80
CA ARG A 54 -46.07 -25.00 3.91
C ARG A 54 -46.78 -23.63 3.81
N ILE A 55 -47.91 -23.53 3.10
CA ILE A 55 -48.68 -22.29 2.99
C ILE A 55 -49.69 -22.22 4.14
N SER A 56 -49.59 -21.19 4.99
CA SER A 56 -50.57 -20.89 6.03
C SER A 56 -51.73 -20.03 5.50
N PRO A 57 -52.90 -19.98 6.17
CA PRO A 57 -53.95 -19.02 5.86
C PRO A 57 -53.45 -17.56 5.78
N MET A 58 -52.52 -17.16 6.65
CA MET A 58 -51.92 -15.81 6.60
C MET A 58 -51.05 -15.62 5.34
N ILE A 59 -50.17 -16.58 5.02
CA ILE A 59 -49.34 -16.52 3.82
C ILE A 59 -50.23 -16.47 2.58
N LEU A 60 -51.28 -17.29 2.52
CA LEU A 60 -52.24 -17.31 1.42
C LEU A 60 -52.93 -15.95 1.25
N ALA A 61 -53.40 -15.33 2.34
CA ALA A 61 -54.01 -14.01 2.30
C ALA A 61 -53.06 -12.94 1.75
N CYS A 62 -51.80 -12.92 2.20
CA CYS A 62 -50.78 -11.98 1.72
C CYS A 62 -50.39 -12.21 0.26
N LYS A 63 -50.24 -13.48 -0.14
CA LYS A 63 -49.92 -13.90 -1.50
C LYS A 63 -51.01 -13.48 -2.48
N GLN A 64 -52.28 -13.66 -2.11
CA GLN A 64 -53.43 -13.28 -2.94
C GLN A 64 -53.82 -11.80 -2.85
N GLY A 65 -53.21 -11.03 -1.95
CA GLY A 65 -53.50 -9.60 -1.78
C GLY A 65 -54.83 -9.31 -1.08
N TYR A 66 -55.34 -10.26 -0.28
CA TYR A 66 -56.61 -10.13 0.44
C TYR A 66 -56.44 -9.29 1.71
N ALA A 67 -56.29 -7.99 1.52
CA ALA A 67 -55.93 -7.04 2.57
C ALA A 67 -56.85 -7.09 3.81
N VAL A 68 -58.16 -7.18 3.59
CA VAL A 68 -59.16 -7.25 4.68
C VAL A 68 -59.00 -8.52 5.49
N ILE A 69 -58.76 -9.64 4.81
CA ILE A 69 -58.56 -10.94 5.45
C ILE A 69 -57.24 -10.95 6.22
N ALA A 70 -56.15 -10.43 5.63
CA ALA A 70 -54.86 -10.35 6.30
C ALA A 70 -54.91 -9.47 7.57
N ASP A 71 -55.58 -8.32 7.51
CA ASP A 71 -55.79 -7.45 8.67
C ASP A 71 -56.66 -8.12 9.76
N ASP A 72 -57.76 -8.79 9.38
CA ASP A 72 -58.58 -9.57 10.32
C ASP A 72 -57.76 -10.68 10.99
N LEU A 73 -56.93 -11.41 10.24
CA LEU A 73 -56.08 -12.45 10.78
C LEU A 73 -55.01 -11.89 11.73
N LEU A 74 -54.47 -10.69 11.46
CA LEU A 74 -53.47 -10.05 12.32
C LEU A 74 -54.07 -9.52 13.63
N THR A 75 -55.27 -8.95 13.55
CA THR A 75 -55.89 -8.22 14.67
C THR A 75 -56.76 -9.09 15.57
N LYS A 76 -57.43 -10.11 15.02
CA LYS A 76 -58.38 -10.96 15.75
C LYS A 76 -57.83 -12.29 16.21
N SER A 77 -56.63 -12.67 15.76
CA SER A 77 -56.02 -13.96 16.11
C SER A 77 -54.69 -13.81 16.86
N LYS A 78 -54.17 -14.91 17.43
CA LYS A 78 -52.85 -14.94 18.10
C LYS A 78 -51.73 -15.25 17.10
N TYR A 79 -51.61 -14.46 16.04
CA TYR A 79 -50.59 -14.65 15.01
C TYR A 79 -49.18 -14.29 15.51
N ARG A 80 -48.16 -15.07 15.11
CA ARG A 80 -46.74 -14.85 15.49
C ARG A 80 -45.79 -14.64 14.32
N GLY A 81 -46.17 -15.00 13.09
CA GLY A 81 -45.39 -14.72 11.89
C GLY A 81 -44.07 -15.47 11.75
N ILE A 82 -43.92 -16.63 12.39
CA ILE A 82 -42.70 -17.43 12.31
C ILE A 82 -42.72 -18.45 11.16
N GLU A 83 -43.88 -18.66 10.54
CA GLU A 83 -44.02 -19.66 9.50
C GLU A 83 -43.60 -19.14 8.12
N SER A 84 -43.08 -20.06 7.31
CA SER A 84 -42.58 -19.82 5.95
C SER A 84 -43.00 -20.95 5.02
N ASP A 85 -43.15 -20.63 3.73
CA ASP A 85 -43.46 -21.61 2.70
C ASP A 85 -42.25 -22.49 2.34
N THR A 86 -42.38 -23.30 1.27
CA THR A 86 -41.30 -24.17 0.78
C THR A 86 -40.06 -23.41 0.32
N ASP A 87 -40.20 -22.14 -0.09
CA ASP A 87 -39.09 -21.28 -0.50
C ASP A 87 -38.51 -20.48 0.68
N GLY A 88 -39.04 -20.68 1.89
CA GLY A 88 -38.65 -19.92 3.07
C GLY A 88 -39.33 -18.55 3.15
N LYS A 89 -40.25 -18.22 2.23
CA LYS A 89 -40.92 -16.93 2.20
C LYS A 89 -42.01 -16.86 3.26
N THR A 90 -41.88 -15.87 4.13
CA THR A 90 -42.86 -15.54 5.17
C THR A 90 -44.02 -14.70 4.62
N ALA A 91 -45.07 -14.50 5.42
CA ALA A 91 -46.17 -13.60 5.07
C ALA A 91 -45.68 -12.17 4.71
N LEU A 92 -44.60 -11.70 5.34
CA LEU A 92 -44.00 -10.40 5.05
C LEU A 92 -43.38 -10.33 3.65
N HIS A 93 -42.71 -11.38 3.18
CA HIS A 93 -42.19 -11.47 1.81
C HIS A 93 -43.30 -11.43 0.76
N HIS A 94 -44.39 -12.17 0.99
CA HIS A 94 -45.56 -12.20 0.09
C HIS A 94 -46.32 -10.86 0.10
N ALA A 95 -46.48 -10.24 1.27
CA ALA A 95 -47.04 -8.89 1.37
C ALA A 95 -46.15 -7.86 0.66
N ALA A 96 -44.83 -8.03 0.72
CA ALA A 96 -43.86 -7.13 0.11
C ALA A 96 -43.77 -7.25 -1.42
N SER A 97 -44.02 -8.43 -2.00
CA SER A 97 -43.90 -8.68 -3.45
C SER A 97 -45.23 -8.76 -4.21
N SER A 98 -46.35 -9.05 -3.55
CA SER A 98 -47.62 -9.28 -4.27
C SER A 98 -48.16 -8.00 -4.92
N SER A 99 -48.50 -8.07 -6.21
CA SER A 99 -49.16 -7.01 -6.98
C SER A 99 -50.69 -7.07 -6.93
N ARG A 100 -51.26 -8.06 -6.23
CA ARG A 100 -52.71 -8.37 -6.24
C ARG A 100 -53.54 -7.52 -5.26
N TRP A 101 -52.89 -6.65 -4.49
CA TRP A 101 -53.55 -5.83 -3.48
C TRP A 101 -54.44 -4.76 -4.12
N SER A 102 -55.71 -4.71 -3.73
CA SER A 102 -56.66 -3.72 -4.29
C SER A 102 -56.43 -2.30 -3.78
N SER A 103 -55.69 -2.11 -2.69
CA SER A 103 -55.36 -0.79 -2.12
C SER A 103 -53.99 -0.79 -1.45
N ASP A 104 -53.14 0.16 -1.84
CA ASP A 104 -51.77 0.25 -1.30
C ASP A 104 -51.74 0.55 0.20
N TRP A 105 -52.59 1.44 0.71
CA TRP A 105 -52.49 1.85 2.12
C TRP A 105 -52.74 0.70 3.12
N ARG A 106 -53.69 -0.21 2.81
CA ARG A 106 -53.96 -1.39 3.68
C ARG A 106 -52.82 -2.39 3.62
N ARG A 107 -52.21 -2.54 2.44
CA ARG A 107 -51.01 -3.35 2.28
C ARG A 107 -49.86 -2.85 3.14
N LEU A 108 -49.61 -1.53 3.10
CA LEU A 108 -48.58 -0.91 3.92
C LEU A 108 -48.85 -1.14 5.41
N ASP A 109 -50.11 -1.03 5.83
CA ASP A 109 -50.46 -1.30 7.23
C ASP A 109 -50.22 -2.76 7.62
N VAL A 110 -50.62 -3.72 6.77
CA VAL A 110 -50.31 -5.15 6.97
C VAL A 110 -48.80 -5.39 7.05
N VAL A 111 -48.00 -4.80 6.15
CA VAL A 111 -46.52 -4.91 6.16
C VAL A 111 -45.94 -4.42 7.49
N ARG A 112 -46.40 -3.27 7.99
CA ARG A 112 -45.96 -2.72 9.30
C ARG A 112 -46.40 -3.59 10.47
N GLN A 113 -47.63 -4.07 10.46
CA GLN A 113 -48.15 -4.95 11.51
C GLN A 113 -47.40 -6.28 11.55
N LEU A 114 -47.14 -6.88 10.38
CA LEU A 114 -46.33 -8.11 10.26
C LEU A 114 -44.93 -7.92 10.86
N SER A 115 -44.23 -6.83 10.50
CA SER A 115 -42.91 -6.52 11.07
C SER A 115 -42.94 -6.43 12.61
N LYS A 116 -43.99 -5.82 13.18
CA LYS A 116 -44.16 -5.74 14.64
C LYS A 116 -44.39 -7.11 15.27
N VAL A 117 -45.28 -7.94 14.69
CA VAL A 117 -45.59 -9.28 15.18
C VAL A 117 -44.36 -10.18 15.15
N MET A 118 -43.59 -10.10 14.06
CA MET A 118 -42.38 -10.88 13.84
C MET A 118 -41.19 -10.37 14.66
N LYS A 119 -41.27 -9.16 15.21
CA LYS A 119 -40.18 -8.45 15.93
C LYS A 119 -38.91 -8.22 15.09
N THR A 120 -39.02 -8.34 13.77
CA THR A 120 -37.95 -8.05 12.82
C THR A 120 -38.57 -7.73 11.47
N ILE A 121 -37.88 -6.89 10.69
CA ILE A 121 -38.25 -6.53 9.32
C ILE A 121 -37.36 -7.24 8.29
N ASP A 122 -36.14 -7.63 8.69
CA ASP A 122 -35.11 -8.25 7.85
C ASP A 122 -35.13 -9.78 8.03
N VAL A 123 -36.30 -10.40 7.83
CA VAL A 123 -36.38 -11.87 7.76
C VAL A 123 -35.76 -12.36 6.47
N LEU A 124 -35.15 -13.55 6.49
CA LEU A 124 -34.49 -14.15 5.35
C LEU A 124 -35.29 -15.37 4.87
N ASP A 125 -35.46 -15.50 3.56
CA ASP A 125 -35.96 -16.73 2.93
C ASP A 125 -34.82 -17.74 2.65
N HIS A 126 -35.09 -18.82 1.91
CA HIS A 126 -34.05 -19.82 1.59
C HIS A 126 -33.00 -19.33 0.58
N GLN A 127 -33.18 -18.14 -0.02
CA GLN A 127 -32.22 -17.47 -0.88
C GLN A 127 -31.51 -16.32 -0.15
N ASP A 128 -31.65 -16.21 1.17
CA ASP A 128 -31.20 -15.07 1.96
C ASP A 128 -31.77 -13.73 1.44
N GLU A 129 -32.91 -13.76 0.72
CA GLU A 129 -33.60 -12.54 0.30
C GLU A 129 -34.41 -11.98 1.47
N THR A 130 -34.40 -10.66 1.60
CA THR A 130 -35.22 -9.90 2.53
C THR A 130 -36.57 -9.53 1.91
N PRO A 131 -37.58 -9.14 2.71
CA PRO A 131 -38.82 -8.57 2.19
C PRO A 131 -38.57 -7.32 1.34
N LEU A 132 -37.52 -6.55 1.63
CA LEU A 132 -37.14 -5.39 0.83
C LEU A 132 -36.67 -5.81 -0.57
N GLN A 133 -35.81 -6.83 -0.69
CA GLN A 133 -35.38 -7.39 -1.98
C GLN A 133 -36.57 -7.96 -2.76
N SER A 134 -37.46 -8.70 -2.09
CA SER A 134 -38.72 -9.18 -2.68
C SER A 134 -39.60 -8.03 -3.22
N ALA A 135 -39.68 -6.90 -2.52
CA ALA A 135 -40.40 -5.71 -3.00
C ALA A 135 -39.70 -5.03 -4.19
N VAL A 136 -38.38 -4.97 -4.18
CA VAL A 136 -37.57 -4.42 -5.28
C VAL A 136 -37.75 -5.24 -6.55
N ILE A 137 -37.57 -6.56 -6.48
CA ILE A 137 -37.71 -7.49 -7.61
C ILE A 137 -39.13 -7.40 -8.21
N ALA A 138 -40.14 -7.28 -7.35
CA ALA A 138 -41.53 -7.16 -7.77
C ALA A 138 -41.95 -5.73 -8.17
N ASN A 139 -41.03 -4.76 -8.16
CA ASN A 139 -41.26 -3.35 -8.48
C ASN A 139 -42.36 -2.69 -7.63
N GLN A 140 -42.37 -2.97 -6.32
CA GLN A 140 -43.40 -2.54 -5.36
C GLN A 140 -42.97 -1.28 -4.61
N LYS A 141 -42.83 -0.17 -5.34
CA LYS A 141 -42.23 1.10 -4.88
C LYS A 141 -42.74 1.61 -3.53
N LEU A 142 -44.07 1.66 -3.33
CA LEU A 142 -44.65 2.17 -2.09
C LEU A 142 -44.28 1.29 -0.88
N VAL A 143 -44.12 -0.01 -1.10
CA VAL A 143 -43.71 -0.94 -0.05
C VAL A 143 -42.21 -0.85 0.22
N CYS A 144 -41.37 -0.72 -0.80
CA CYS A 144 -39.92 -0.48 -0.61
C CYS A 144 -39.68 0.73 0.30
N LEU A 145 -40.37 1.85 0.01
CA LEU A 145 -40.29 3.07 0.81
C LEU A 145 -40.73 2.85 2.25
N ASP A 146 -41.81 2.11 2.45
CA ASP A 146 -42.34 1.86 3.79
C ASP A 146 -41.44 0.93 4.61
N LEU A 147 -40.88 -0.11 3.99
CA LEU A 147 -39.92 -1.00 4.62
C LEU A 147 -38.65 -0.24 5.05
N LEU A 148 -38.12 0.63 4.18
CA LEU A 148 -36.96 1.47 4.51
C LEU A 148 -37.25 2.45 5.65
N ARG A 149 -38.43 3.09 5.66
CA ARG A 149 -38.86 3.95 6.78
C ARG A 149 -38.97 3.18 8.10
N ASN A 150 -39.29 1.90 8.02
CA ASN A 150 -39.32 0.99 9.16
C ASN A 150 -37.96 0.29 9.43
N LYS A 151 -36.86 0.89 8.95
CA LYS A 151 -35.47 0.47 9.21
C LYS A 151 -35.06 -0.88 8.61
N ALA A 152 -35.67 -1.30 7.50
CA ALA A 152 -35.15 -2.44 6.74
C ALA A 152 -33.73 -2.19 6.23
N SER A 153 -32.87 -3.20 6.32
CA SER A 153 -31.48 -3.09 5.88
C SER A 153 -31.37 -3.22 4.37
N ILE A 154 -30.88 -2.16 3.72
CA ILE A 154 -30.64 -2.13 2.26
C ILE A 154 -29.37 -2.91 1.83
N ASN A 155 -28.49 -3.27 2.78
CA ASN A 155 -27.18 -3.86 2.50
C ASN A 155 -27.10 -5.37 2.76
N LEU A 156 -28.17 -5.99 3.27
CA LEU A 156 -28.18 -7.44 3.37
C LEU A 156 -28.11 -8.01 1.96
N VAL A 157 -27.29 -9.05 1.81
CA VAL A 157 -27.01 -9.68 0.52
C VAL A 157 -27.67 -11.05 0.49
N ASP A 158 -28.24 -11.38 -0.66
CA ASP A 158 -28.78 -12.72 -0.92
C ASP A 158 -27.64 -13.74 -1.17
N VAL A 159 -28.03 -15.00 -1.45
CA VAL A 159 -27.08 -16.07 -1.81
C VAL A 159 -26.24 -15.77 -3.06
N LYS A 160 -26.67 -14.82 -3.91
CA LYS A 160 -25.93 -14.33 -5.09
C LYS A 160 -25.04 -13.14 -4.77
N ARG A 161 -24.92 -12.76 -3.49
CA ARG A 161 -24.22 -11.56 -2.99
C ARG A 161 -24.81 -10.23 -3.48
N LEU A 162 -26.08 -10.24 -3.92
CA LEU A 162 -26.78 -9.05 -4.38
C LEU A 162 -27.56 -8.44 -3.23
N SER A 163 -27.32 -7.16 -2.95
CA SER A 163 -28.13 -6.37 -2.02
C SER A 163 -29.37 -5.79 -2.69
N ALA A 164 -30.33 -5.30 -1.90
CA ALA A 164 -31.48 -4.55 -2.41
C ALA A 164 -31.05 -3.39 -3.32
N LEU A 165 -29.95 -2.70 -2.95
CA LEU A 165 -29.36 -1.64 -3.77
C LEU A 165 -28.87 -2.16 -5.12
N SER A 166 -28.13 -3.28 -5.14
CA SER A 166 -27.63 -3.85 -6.40
C SER A 166 -28.76 -4.29 -7.34
N GLN A 167 -29.85 -4.83 -6.79
CA GLN A 167 -31.01 -5.26 -7.56
C GLN A 167 -31.80 -4.07 -8.11
N ILE A 168 -31.82 -2.93 -7.41
CA ILE A 168 -32.38 -1.66 -7.93
C ILE A 168 -31.58 -1.18 -9.14
N VAL A 169 -30.25 -1.20 -9.04
CA VAL A 169 -29.35 -0.78 -10.14
C VAL A 169 -29.54 -1.67 -11.36
N GLN A 170 -29.66 -2.99 -11.17
CA GLN A 170 -29.87 -3.96 -12.24
C GLN A 170 -31.26 -3.89 -12.90
N SER A 171 -32.25 -3.26 -12.28
CA SER A 171 -33.66 -3.29 -12.71
C SER A 171 -34.16 -2.04 -13.48
N GLY A 172 -33.29 -1.11 -13.88
CA GLY A 172 -33.66 -0.03 -14.82
C GLY A 172 -33.94 -0.56 -16.24
N PRO A 173 -34.82 0.05 -17.08
CA PRO A 173 -35.66 1.24 -16.95
C PRO A 173 -37.17 0.87 -16.90
N ARG A 174 -37.79 0.84 -15.70
CA ARG A 174 -39.25 0.69 -15.53
C ARG A 174 -39.87 1.67 -14.51
N MET A 175 -39.11 2.67 -14.06
CA MET A 175 -39.51 3.64 -13.03
C MET A 175 -39.72 5.04 -13.61
N GLU A 176 -40.82 5.71 -13.24
CA GLU A 176 -41.16 7.06 -13.71
C GLU A 176 -40.15 8.14 -13.25
N ARG A 177 -39.63 8.93 -14.20
CA ARG A 177 -38.51 9.88 -14.04
C ARG A 177 -38.63 10.89 -12.88
N LYS A 178 -39.81 11.46 -12.62
CA LYS A 178 -39.98 12.48 -11.56
C LYS A 178 -39.97 11.90 -10.15
N SER A 179 -40.41 10.66 -10.02
CA SER A 179 -40.36 9.90 -8.78
C SER A 179 -38.98 9.31 -8.53
N LEU A 180 -38.25 8.99 -9.60
CA LEU A 180 -36.88 8.51 -9.57
C LEU A 180 -35.96 9.53 -8.88
N ALA A 181 -36.01 10.82 -9.25
CA ALA A 181 -35.10 11.84 -8.70
C ALA A 181 -35.22 12.04 -7.16
N LYS A 182 -36.44 12.04 -6.60
CA LYS A 182 -36.65 12.16 -5.15
C LYS A 182 -36.27 10.87 -4.40
N TRP A 183 -36.53 9.73 -5.02
CA TRP A 183 -36.18 8.41 -4.50
C TRP A 183 -34.66 8.17 -4.54
N GLU A 184 -34.01 8.63 -5.61
CA GLU A 184 -32.56 8.69 -5.76
C GLU A 184 -31.93 9.59 -4.71
N SER A 185 -32.51 10.76 -4.37
CA SER A 185 -31.90 11.63 -3.35
C SER A 185 -31.96 11.05 -1.92
N GLU A 186 -33.09 10.45 -1.53
CA GLU A 186 -33.24 9.84 -0.19
C GLU A 186 -32.40 8.54 -0.05
N ILE A 187 -32.29 7.75 -1.13
CA ILE A 187 -31.37 6.59 -1.19
C ILE A 187 -29.92 7.08 -1.23
N ARG A 188 -29.60 8.13 -1.98
CA ARG A 188 -28.26 8.74 -2.05
C ARG A 188 -27.76 9.13 -0.67
N GLU A 189 -28.54 9.89 0.08
CA GLU A 189 -28.16 10.33 1.43
C GLU A 189 -27.92 9.15 2.38
N THR A 190 -28.86 8.19 2.38
CA THR A 190 -28.77 7.00 3.26
C THR A 190 -27.62 6.08 2.84
N THR A 191 -27.38 5.94 1.54
CA THR A 191 -26.37 5.03 1.00
C THR A 191 -24.98 5.65 1.03
N ALA A 192 -24.81 6.95 0.82
CA ALA A 192 -23.54 7.65 1.02
C ALA A 192 -23.09 7.52 2.48
N LYS A 193 -24.02 7.72 3.43
CA LYS A 193 -23.74 7.54 4.86
C LYS A 193 -23.27 6.12 5.20
N LYS A 194 -23.91 5.11 4.60
CA LYS A 194 -23.58 3.70 4.86
C LYS A 194 -22.35 3.23 4.08
N ALA A 195 -22.09 3.79 2.89
CA ALA A 195 -20.90 3.52 2.10
C ALA A 195 -19.61 4.02 2.79
N ASN A 196 -19.74 5.05 3.62
CA ASN A 196 -18.67 5.61 4.44
C ASN A 196 -18.43 4.87 5.77
N GLU A 197 -19.25 3.87 6.13
CA GLU A 197 -19.00 3.04 7.32
C GLU A 197 -17.77 2.16 7.09
N GLN A 198 -16.91 2.07 8.11
CA GLN A 198 -15.69 1.27 8.09
C GLN A 198 -15.93 -0.11 8.70
N ASP A 199 -15.39 -1.14 8.08
CA ASP A 199 -15.39 -2.49 8.64
C ASP A 199 -14.32 -2.68 9.73
N ARG A 200 -14.06 -3.93 10.14
CA ARG A 200 -13.05 -4.24 11.18
C ARG A 200 -11.61 -3.91 10.77
N ASN A 201 -11.34 -3.83 9.47
CA ASN A 201 -10.05 -3.44 8.91
C ASN A 201 -9.99 -1.94 8.61
N GLY A 202 -11.03 -1.18 8.93
CA GLY A 202 -11.13 0.23 8.57
C GLY A 202 -11.57 0.45 7.11
N ASP A 203 -11.89 -0.60 6.36
CA ASP A 203 -12.21 -0.49 4.94
C ASP A 203 -13.65 -0.01 4.74
N THR A 204 -13.83 0.96 3.85
CA THR A 204 -15.16 1.44 3.41
C THR A 204 -15.69 0.61 2.23
N ALA A 205 -16.93 0.87 1.82
CA ALA A 205 -17.50 0.23 0.63
C ALA A 205 -16.67 0.52 -0.65
N LEU A 206 -16.03 1.69 -0.71
CA LEU A 206 -15.15 2.09 -1.81
C LEU A 206 -13.83 1.30 -1.80
N HIS A 207 -13.22 1.06 -0.63
CA HIS A 207 -12.06 0.16 -0.51
C HIS A 207 -12.42 -1.25 -1.00
N THR A 208 -13.56 -1.77 -0.56
CA THR A 208 -14.02 -3.12 -0.97
C THR A 208 -14.21 -3.21 -2.48
N ALA A 209 -14.76 -2.17 -3.12
CA ALA A 209 -14.92 -2.14 -4.58
C ALA A 209 -13.57 -2.17 -5.29
N VAL A 210 -12.56 -1.44 -4.78
CA VAL A 210 -11.18 -1.46 -5.28
C VAL A 210 -10.53 -2.84 -5.12
N TYR A 211 -10.67 -3.48 -3.96
CA TYR A 211 -10.15 -4.84 -3.72
C TYR A 211 -10.74 -5.88 -4.68
N GLN A 212 -12.02 -5.72 -5.01
CA GLN A 212 -12.78 -6.66 -5.84
C GLN A 212 -12.69 -6.36 -7.34
N GLY A 213 -12.19 -5.19 -7.73
CA GLY A 213 -12.22 -4.74 -9.14
C GLY A 213 -13.64 -4.53 -9.67
N ASP A 214 -14.60 -4.23 -8.79
CA ASP A 214 -16.01 -4.07 -9.15
C ASP A 214 -16.27 -2.65 -9.66
N TYR A 215 -16.05 -2.46 -10.98
CA TYR A 215 -16.18 -1.16 -11.62
C TYR A 215 -17.60 -0.61 -11.61
N GLU A 216 -18.63 -1.46 -11.63
CA GLU A 216 -20.03 -1.01 -11.59
C GLU A 216 -20.36 -0.43 -10.21
N LYS A 217 -19.95 -1.13 -9.15
CA LYS A 217 -20.07 -0.63 -7.78
C LYS A 217 -19.27 0.64 -7.56
N LEU A 218 -18.08 0.72 -8.17
CA LEU A 218 -17.24 1.91 -8.11
C LEU A 218 -17.88 3.11 -8.84
N ASP A 219 -18.35 2.91 -10.06
CA ASP A 219 -19.03 3.93 -10.88
C ASP A 219 -20.23 4.48 -10.10
N TRP A 220 -20.99 3.58 -9.48
CA TRP A 220 -22.10 3.94 -8.62
C TRP A 220 -21.62 4.74 -7.39
N LEU A 221 -20.63 4.28 -6.63
CA LEU A 221 -20.15 5.00 -5.43
C LEU A 221 -19.63 6.40 -5.78
N MET A 222 -18.87 6.54 -6.87
CA MET A 222 -18.33 7.82 -7.34
C MET A 222 -19.43 8.81 -7.76
N GLN A 223 -20.58 8.33 -8.22
CA GLN A 223 -21.75 9.15 -8.56
C GLN A 223 -22.56 9.61 -7.32
N ASN A 224 -22.35 9.00 -6.14
CA ASN A 224 -23.25 9.12 -4.99
C ASN A 224 -22.59 9.73 -3.73
N GLU A 225 -21.82 10.81 -3.89
CA GLU A 225 -21.32 11.67 -2.79
C GLU A 225 -20.62 10.93 -1.63
N VAL A 226 -19.86 9.87 -1.93
CA VAL A 226 -19.06 9.14 -0.94
C VAL A 226 -17.81 9.92 -0.54
N ASP A 227 -17.39 9.77 0.71
CA ASP A 227 -16.17 10.40 1.22
C ASP A 227 -14.95 9.62 0.72
N LEU A 228 -14.05 10.33 0.04
CA LEU A 228 -12.84 9.79 -0.57
C LEU A 228 -11.61 9.85 0.36
N HIS A 229 -11.74 10.52 1.52
CA HIS A 229 -10.65 10.77 2.46
C HIS A 229 -10.59 9.78 3.61
N ILE A 230 -11.55 8.86 3.69
CA ILE A 230 -11.55 7.85 4.75
C ILE A 230 -10.39 6.89 4.49
N GLU A 231 -9.57 6.70 5.52
CA GLU A 231 -8.41 5.81 5.51
C GLU A 231 -8.71 4.51 6.25
N ASN A 232 -8.21 3.38 5.73
CA ASN A 232 -8.29 2.10 6.43
C ASN A 232 -7.27 1.98 7.58
N SER A 233 -7.22 0.84 8.26
CA SER A 233 -6.31 0.63 9.40
C SER A 233 -4.82 0.71 9.05
N SER A 234 -4.47 0.71 7.75
CA SER A 234 -3.11 0.93 7.29
C SER A 234 -2.82 2.39 6.92
N GLY A 235 -3.76 3.31 7.19
CA GLY A 235 -3.64 4.73 6.88
C GLY A 235 -3.88 5.11 5.42
N ARG A 236 -4.36 4.18 4.58
CA ARG A 236 -4.52 4.40 3.13
C ARG A 236 -5.96 4.68 2.77
N THR A 237 -6.19 5.63 1.86
CA THR A 237 -7.50 5.84 1.22
C THR A 237 -7.74 4.80 0.13
N ALA A 238 -9.00 4.65 -0.31
CA ALA A 238 -9.35 3.74 -1.38
C ALA A 238 -8.63 4.07 -2.70
N PHE A 239 -8.33 5.36 -2.95
CA PHE A 239 -7.57 5.77 -4.13
C PHE A 239 -6.09 5.37 -4.05
N ILE A 240 -5.46 5.51 -2.88
CA ILE A 240 -4.09 5.02 -2.67
C ILE A 240 -4.05 3.50 -2.88
N GLU A 241 -5.00 2.76 -2.31
CA GLU A 241 -5.07 1.29 -2.48
C GLU A 241 -5.25 0.88 -3.95
N ALA A 242 -5.98 1.68 -4.74
CA ALA A 242 -6.09 1.46 -6.18
C ALA A 242 -4.76 1.68 -6.91
N CYS A 243 -3.96 2.67 -6.50
CA CYS A 243 -2.66 2.96 -7.11
C CYS A 243 -1.58 1.90 -6.82
N ARG A 244 -1.88 0.94 -5.94
CA ARG A 244 -1.04 -0.20 -5.59
C ARG A 244 -1.39 -1.50 -6.33
N ARG A 245 -2.31 -1.43 -7.28
CA ARG A 245 -2.90 -2.61 -7.92
C ARG A 245 -2.94 -2.47 -9.43
N GLU A 246 -2.46 -3.49 -10.13
CA GLU A 246 -2.45 -3.55 -11.61
C GLU A 246 -3.87 -3.42 -12.22
N ASN A 247 -4.89 -4.00 -11.59
CA ASN A 247 -6.24 -4.07 -12.14
C ASN A 247 -7.13 -2.83 -11.86
N CYS A 248 -6.57 -1.72 -11.38
CA CYS A 248 -7.36 -0.52 -11.02
C CYS A 248 -7.22 0.65 -12.00
N HIS A 249 -6.57 0.47 -13.15
CA HIS A 249 -6.32 1.51 -14.15
C HIS A 249 -7.58 2.29 -14.57
N ARG A 250 -8.75 1.63 -14.70
CA ARG A 250 -10.02 2.28 -15.07
C ARG A 250 -10.48 3.33 -14.03
N LEU A 251 -10.31 3.04 -12.74
CA LEU A 251 -10.59 4.01 -11.67
C LEU A 251 -9.65 5.21 -11.79
N ILE A 252 -8.35 4.93 -11.89
CA ILE A 252 -7.33 5.98 -11.87
C ILE A 252 -7.51 6.89 -13.08
N ARG A 253 -7.75 6.32 -14.29
CA ARG A 253 -8.07 7.10 -15.50
C ARG A 253 -9.33 7.93 -15.32
N GLY A 254 -10.39 7.40 -14.72
CA GLY A 254 -11.61 8.15 -14.49
C GLY A 254 -11.40 9.35 -13.56
N VAL A 255 -10.62 9.20 -12.49
CA VAL A 255 -10.28 10.30 -11.57
C VAL A 255 -9.41 11.34 -12.28
N VAL A 256 -8.35 10.91 -12.96
CA VAL A 256 -7.43 11.82 -13.68
C VAL A 256 -8.15 12.58 -14.78
N HIS A 257 -8.98 11.90 -15.58
CA HIS A 257 -9.79 12.53 -16.62
C HIS A 257 -10.76 13.56 -16.04
N ALA A 258 -11.43 13.24 -14.93
CA ALA A 258 -12.32 14.17 -14.25
C ALA A 258 -11.55 15.41 -13.76
N LEU A 259 -10.43 15.25 -13.07
CA LEU A 259 -9.59 16.37 -12.60
C LEU A 259 -9.10 17.26 -13.75
N ASN A 260 -8.68 16.67 -14.86
CA ASN A 260 -8.18 17.39 -16.03
C ASN A 260 -9.25 18.18 -16.78
N SER A 261 -10.52 17.77 -16.63
CA SER A 261 -11.70 18.34 -17.29
C SER A 261 -12.32 19.54 -16.57
N ARG A 262 -11.68 20.09 -15.52
CA ARG A 262 -12.14 21.28 -14.78
C ARG A 262 -12.60 22.39 -15.75
N LEU A 263 -13.90 22.70 -15.71
CA LEU A 263 -14.52 23.84 -16.42
C LEU A 263 -13.95 25.17 -15.88
N PRO A 264 -13.83 26.21 -16.73
CA PRO A 264 -13.34 27.51 -16.30
C PRO A 264 -14.22 28.11 -15.18
N GLU A 265 -13.57 28.65 -14.15
CA GLU A 265 -14.18 29.37 -13.03
C GLU A 265 -15.25 30.38 -13.52
N PRO A 266 -16.44 30.44 -12.89
CA PRO A 266 -17.43 31.45 -13.24
C PRO A 266 -16.87 32.83 -12.90
N LYS A 267 -16.71 33.69 -13.91
CA LYS A 267 -16.29 35.07 -13.70
C LYS A 267 -17.24 35.73 -12.71
N ALA A 268 -16.69 36.19 -11.58
CA ALA A 268 -17.43 36.95 -10.59
C ALA A 268 -18.08 38.18 -11.25
N GLY A 269 -19.42 38.23 -11.31
CA GLY A 269 -20.13 39.46 -11.66
C GLY A 269 -21.36 39.38 -12.59
N GLN A 270 -21.97 38.22 -12.86
CA GLN A 270 -23.27 38.21 -13.56
C GLN A 270 -24.33 37.42 -12.79
N ALA A 271 -25.02 38.15 -11.92
CA ALA A 271 -26.37 37.81 -11.50
C ALA A 271 -27.34 38.41 -12.51
N SER A 272 -27.87 37.58 -13.42
CA SER A 272 -29.19 37.77 -14.03
C SER A 272 -29.48 36.61 -14.99
N HIS A 273 -30.59 35.90 -14.75
CA HIS A 273 -31.25 35.06 -15.75
C HIS A 273 -31.48 35.84 -17.06
N PRO A 274 -31.48 35.14 -18.19
CA PRO A 274 -32.67 35.20 -19.02
C PRO A 274 -33.14 33.81 -19.50
N GLU A 275 -34.46 33.62 -19.44
CA GLU A 275 -35.20 32.66 -20.26
C GLU A 275 -35.09 33.07 -21.74
N GLY A 276 -34.87 32.09 -22.62
CA GLY A 276 -34.88 32.29 -24.07
C GLY A 276 -34.51 31.00 -24.81
N ASP A 277 -35.49 30.46 -25.54
CA ASP A 277 -35.37 29.29 -26.43
C ASP A 277 -34.30 29.50 -27.52
N ALA A 278 -33.36 28.56 -27.63
CA ALA A 278 -32.67 28.23 -28.88
C ALA A 278 -32.01 26.85 -28.74
N ASP A 279 -32.43 25.95 -29.63
CA ASP A 279 -31.84 24.65 -29.89
C ASP A 279 -30.34 24.77 -30.17
N ASP A 280 -29.52 24.21 -29.27
CA ASP A 280 -28.17 23.66 -29.52
C ASP A 280 -27.74 22.92 -28.24
N GLU A 281 -28.44 21.82 -27.96
CA GLU A 281 -28.12 20.88 -26.88
C GLU A 281 -26.89 20.04 -27.27
N GLN A 282 -25.72 20.69 -27.38
CA GLN A 282 -24.44 19.99 -27.42
C GLN A 282 -24.09 19.53 -26.00
N ASP A 283 -24.48 18.28 -25.73
CA ASP A 283 -23.75 17.26 -24.97
C ASP A 283 -22.60 17.76 -24.07
N LEU A 284 -22.95 18.30 -22.91
CA LEU A 284 -22.02 18.54 -21.80
C LEU A 284 -22.38 17.63 -20.63
N SER A 285 -22.23 16.32 -20.86
CA SER A 285 -22.13 15.26 -19.85
C SER A 285 -20.85 15.41 -19.01
N GLY A 286 -20.70 16.54 -18.32
CA GLY A 286 -19.63 16.77 -17.35
C GLY A 286 -19.74 15.77 -16.19
N THR A 287 -18.92 14.73 -16.28
CA THR A 287 -18.88 13.48 -15.48
C THR A 287 -19.25 13.64 -13.99
N ASP A 288 -20.20 12.83 -13.52
CA ASP A 288 -20.64 12.83 -12.10
C ASP A 288 -19.48 12.59 -11.10
N TRP A 289 -18.38 11.99 -11.56
CA TRP A 289 -17.12 11.85 -10.82
C TRP A 289 -16.51 13.20 -10.45
N LEU A 290 -16.48 14.15 -11.40
CA LEU A 290 -15.93 15.49 -11.16
C LEU A 290 -16.71 16.21 -10.06
N ARG A 291 -18.03 16.03 -10.00
CA ARG A 291 -18.86 16.62 -8.95
C ARG A 291 -18.46 16.11 -7.57
N ASN A 292 -18.21 14.81 -7.42
CA ASN A 292 -17.80 14.24 -6.14
C ASN A 292 -16.38 14.69 -5.74
N LEU A 293 -15.43 14.68 -6.69
CA LEU A 293 -14.04 15.13 -6.46
C LEU A 293 -13.96 16.61 -6.05
N VAL A 294 -14.71 17.50 -6.72
CA VAL A 294 -14.76 18.93 -6.39
C VAL A 294 -15.36 19.14 -5.00
N ARG A 295 -16.43 18.43 -4.67
CA ARG A 295 -17.12 18.56 -3.37
C ARG A 295 -16.28 18.06 -2.21
N THR A 296 -15.66 16.90 -2.36
CA THR A 296 -14.78 16.34 -1.33
C THR A 296 -13.47 17.11 -1.23
N LYS A 297 -13.13 17.97 -2.20
CA LYS A 297 -11.81 18.63 -2.30
C LYS A 297 -10.69 17.58 -2.37
N PHE A 298 -10.89 16.60 -3.24
CA PHE A 298 -9.92 15.54 -3.47
C PHE A 298 -8.57 16.12 -3.92
N ASP A 299 -7.49 15.72 -3.27
CA ASP A 299 -6.11 16.06 -3.62
C ASP A 299 -5.38 14.79 -4.09
N ILE A 300 -5.00 14.77 -5.36
CA ILE A 300 -4.28 13.63 -5.97
C ILE A 300 -2.88 13.43 -5.37
N ASN A 301 -2.34 14.42 -4.66
CA ASN A 301 -1.02 14.38 -4.04
C ASN A 301 -1.05 14.06 -2.53
N ALA A 302 -2.24 13.86 -1.96
CA ALA A 302 -2.39 13.58 -0.53
C ALA A 302 -1.75 12.22 -0.17
N GLY A 303 -0.84 12.22 0.81
CA GLY A 303 -0.20 11.02 1.28
C GLY A 303 -1.03 10.25 2.31
N ASP A 304 -0.70 8.98 2.52
CA ASP A 304 -1.29 8.17 3.59
C ASP A 304 -0.86 8.63 4.99
N SER A 305 -1.63 8.29 6.03
CA SER A 305 -1.29 8.73 7.39
C SER A 305 -0.11 7.99 8.02
N MET A 306 0.33 6.86 7.48
CA MET A 306 1.42 6.06 8.05
C MET A 306 2.78 6.62 7.63
N PHE A 307 2.98 6.85 6.34
CA PHE A 307 4.27 7.22 5.75
C PHE A 307 4.26 8.62 5.08
N ASP A 308 3.08 9.23 4.91
CA ASP A 308 2.88 10.43 4.10
C ASP A 308 3.29 10.19 2.63
N GLU A 309 3.19 8.94 2.15
CA GLU A 309 3.52 8.59 0.78
C GLU A 309 2.33 8.86 -0.14
N SER A 310 2.57 9.67 -1.18
CA SER A 310 1.57 10.02 -2.18
C SER A 310 1.16 8.82 -3.06
N PRO A 311 0.00 8.85 -3.75
CA PRO A 311 -0.41 7.80 -4.68
C PRO A 311 0.64 7.49 -5.75
N LEU A 312 1.33 8.53 -6.25
CA LEU A 312 2.43 8.37 -7.22
C LEU A 312 3.65 7.68 -6.60
N ALA A 313 3.97 7.95 -5.34
CA ALA A 313 5.09 7.29 -4.65
C ALA A 313 4.82 5.78 -4.48
N TRP A 314 3.61 5.43 -4.03
CA TRP A 314 3.18 4.02 -3.92
C TRP A 314 3.24 3.28 -5.26
N ALA A 315 2.73 3.89 -6.33
CA ALA A 315 2.80 3.29 -7.67
C ALA A 315 4.26 3.07 -8.16
N CYS A 316 5.17 3.97 -7.79
CA CYS A 316 6.59 3.85 -8.11
C CYS A 316 7.30 2.76 -7.30
N GLU A 317 6.97 2.63 -6.01
CA GLU A 317 7.52 1.60 -5.13
C GLU A 317 7.08 0.19 -5.58
N ASP A 318 5.78 0.02 -5.84
CA ASP A 318 5.21 -1.25 -6.30
C ASP A 318 5.56 -1.56 -7.77
N GLY A 319 6.21 -0.63 -8.48
CA GLY A 319 6.74 -0.86 -9.83
C GLY A 319 5.68 -0.87 -10.92
N LEU A 320 4.54 -0.18 -10.73
CA LEU A 320 3.37 -0.22 -11.59
C LEU A 320 3.43 0.82 -12.71
N GLU A 321 4.11 0.48 -13.82
CA GLU A 321 4.35 1.38 -14.97
C GLU A 321 3.08 2.06 -15.51
N GLU A 322 2.02 1.28 -15.79
CA GLU A 322 0.77 1.82 -16.36
C GLU A 322 0.07 2.79 -15.40
N VAL A 323 0.10 2.50 -14.08
CA VAL A 323 -0.47 3.39 -13.07
C VAL A 323 0.29 4.70 -13.00
N VAL A 324 1.63 4.64 -13.04
CA VAL A 324 2.49 5.83 -13.07
C VAL A 324 2.19 6.67 -14.31
N GLU A 325 2.09 6.05 -15.48
CA GLU A 325 1.76 6.75 -16.72
C GLU A 325 0.43 7.50 -16.62
N ILE A 326 -0.63 6.83 -16.12
CA ILE A 326 -1.95 7.44 -15.92
C ILE A 326 -1.89 8.60 -14.92
N LEU A 327 -1.21 8.44 -13.79
CA LEU A 327 -1.10 9.50 -12.77
C LEU A 327 -0.36 10.73 -13.30
N LEU A 328 0.65 10.54 -14.15
CA LEU A 328 1.37 11.61 -14.81
C LEU A 328 0.51 12.36 -15.85
N GLU A 329 -0.59 11.77 -16.36
CA GLU A 329 -1.53 12.52 -17.21
C GLU A 329 -2.25 13.65 -16.43
N ALA A 330 -2.25 13.63 -15.09
CA ALA A 330 -2.96 14.63 -14.28
C ALA A 330 -2.22 15.97 -14.18
N LYS A 331 -2.86 17.08 -14.57
CA LYS A 331 -2.27 18.44 -14.58
C LYS A 331 -1.75 18.93 -13.22
N GLU A 332 -2.34 18.45 -12.13
CA GLU A 332 -2.05 18.88 -10.76
C GLU A 332 -1.10 17.91 -10.02
N ILE A 333 -0.55 16.91 -10.69
CA ILE A 333 0.35 15.94 -10.07
C ILE A 333 1.69 16.59 -9.67
N ASN A 334 2.15 16.31 -8.45
CA ASN A 334 3.43 16.76 -7.94
C ASN A 334 4.41 15.59 -7.87
N ILE A 335 5.20 15.45 -8.93
CA ILE A 335 6.24 14.43 -9.07
C ILE A 335 7.35 14.51 -7.99
N ASN A 336 7.45 15.64 -7.29
CA ASN A 336 8.47 15.91 -6.27
C ASN A 336 7.91 15.92 -4.84
N ARG A 337 6.69 15.44 -4.62
CA ARG A 337 6.09 15.35 -3.27
C ARG A 337 6.93 14.40 -2.40
N LYS A 338 7.46 14.92 -1.29
CA LYS A 338 8.29 14.15 -0.33
C LYS A 338 7.41 13.44 0.69
N ALA A 339 7.67 12.17 1.01
CA ALA A 339 7.01 11.43 2.08
C ALA A 339 7.62 11.83 3.43
N THR A 340 6.99 12.75 4.15
CA THR A 340 7.63 13.44 5.27
C THR A 340 7.82 12.57 6.52
N LYS A 341 7.16 11.41 6.60
CA LYS A 341 7.25 10.51 7.76
C LYS A 341 8.25 9.36 7.56
N CYS A 342 8.76 9.15 6.33
CA CYS A 342 9.78 8.16 5.99
C CYS A 342 10.89 8.78 5.12
N ASP A 343 12.03 9.14 5.73
CA ASP A 343 13.25 9.62 5.07
C ASP A 343 13.09 10.78 4.06
N SER A 344 11.90 11.40 3.97
CA SER A 344 11.56 12.46 3.01
C SER A 344 11.73 12.06 1.54
N TYR A 345 11.48 10.78 1.21
CA TYR A 345 11.62 10.25 -0.15
C TYR A 345 10.57 10.79 -1.13
N THR A 346 10.98 11.04 -2.36
CA THR A 346 10.08 11.42 -3.49
C THR A 346 9.70 10.18 -4.31
N PRO A 347 8.66 10.22 -5.16
CA PRO A 347 8.33 9.12 -6.06
C PRO A 347 9.52 8.57 -6.87
N LEU A 348 10.47 9.43 -7.25
CA LEU A 348 11.67 9.00 -7.96
C LEU A 348 12.64 8.18 -7.09
N HIS A 349 12.70 8.43 -5.78
CA HIS A 349 13.47 7.56 -4.87
C HIS A 349 12.90 6.16 -4.84
N PHE A 350 11.57 6.04 -4.74
CA PHE A 350 10.87 4.75 -4.76
C PHE A 350 11.02 4.03 -6.11
N ALA A 351 10.96 4.74 -7.24
CA ALA A 351 11.21 4.18 -8.57
C ALA A 351 12.64 3.63 -8.76
N LEU A 352 13.64 4.30 -8.17
CA LEU A 352 15.02 3.80 -8.17
C LEU A 352 15.17 2.57 -7.27
N ALA A 353 14.51 2.56 -6.11
CA ALA A 353 14.51 1.42 -5.20
C ALA A 353 13.85 0.17 -5.83
N SER A 354 12.77 0.36 -6.60
CA SER A 354 12.07 -0.72 -7.32
C SER A 354 12.84 -1.25 -8.54
N LYS A 355 13.96 -0.60 -8.92
CA LYS A 355 14.82 -0.95 -10.07
C LYS A 355 14.09 -0.94 -11.41
N ASN A 356 12.96 -0.25 -11.50
CA ASN A 356 12.19 -0.16 -12.74
C ASN A 356 12.67 1.04 -13.58
N SER A 357 13.48 0.77 -14.60
CA SER A 357 14.03 1.81 -15.48
C SER A 357 12.98 2.54 -16.32
N ALA A 358 11.84 1.92 -16.61
CA ALA A 358 10.76 2.55 -17.38
C ALA A 358 10.07 3.65 -16.57
N ILE A 359 9.75 3.36 -15.29
CA ILE A 359 9.18 4.35 -14.36
C ILE A 359 10.12 5.54 -14.15
N VAL A 360 11.42 5.26 -13.97
CA VAL A 360 12.44 6.31 -13.85
C VAL A 360 12.42 7.21 -15.10
N GLN A 361 12.32 6.63 -16.29
CA GLN A 361 12.25 7.40 -17.53
C GLN A 361 10.97 8.23 -17.63
N LEU A 362 9.80 7.65 -17.31
CA LEU A 362 8.51 8.35 -17.30
C LEU A 362 8.53 9.58 -16.38
N LEU A 363 9.07 9.45 -15.17
CA LEU A 363 9.19 10.56 -14.22
C LEU A 363 10.15 11.66 -14.71
N LEU A 364 11.26 11.28 -15.35
CA LEU A 364 12.23 12.23 -15.89
C LEU A 364 11.65 13.01 -17.08
N ASP A 365 11.00 12.33 -18.02
CA ASP A 365 10.40 12.94 -19.19
C ASP A 365 9.30 13.95 -18.82
N HIS A 366 8.54 13.67 -17.75
CA HIS A 366 7.46 14.55 -17.29
C HIS A 366 7.95 15.80 -16.53
N SER A 367 9.21 15.84 -16.08
CA SER A 367 9.79 16.94 -15.29
C SER A 367 10.14 18.19 -16.11
N GLU A 368 10.22 18.10 -17.43
CA GLU A 368 10.62 19.20 -18.32
C GLU A 368 9.51 20.26 -18.54
N GLY A 369 8.26 19.97 -18.18
CA GLY A 369 7.08 20.83 -18.46
C GLY A 369 6.60 21.77 -17.35
N HIS A 370 7.00 21.60 -16.08
CA HIS A 370 6.38 22.25 -14.92
C HIS A 370 7.38 22.92 -13.94
N GLY A 371 7.90 24.12 -14.30
CA GLY A 371 8.39 25.15 -13.34
C GLY A 371 9.65 24.87 -12.49
N LYS A 372 10.61 25.81 -12.50
CA LYS A 372 11.95 25.71 -11.85
C LYS A 372 11.91 25.31 -10.35
N PRO A 373 12.78 24.39 -9.88
CA PRO A 373 12.87 24.03 -8.46
C PRO A 373 13.66 25.07 -7.66
N GLY A 374 13.08 25.52 -6.55
CA GLY A 374 13.69 26.39 -5.54
C GLY A 374 15.00 25.86 -4.95
N GLU A 375 15.64 26.70 -4.15
CA GLU A 375 16.95 26.52 -3.51
C GLU A 375 17.07 25.17 -2.78
N LEU A 376 18.12 24.39 -3.07
CA LEU A 376 18.32 23.04 -2.51
C LEU A 376 19.73 22.85 -1.97
N SER A 377 19.79 22.29 -0.77
CA SER A 377 20.98 21.99 0.04
C SER A 377 21.57 20.61 -0.29
N TYR A 378 22.89 20.47 -0.10
CA TYR A 378 23.77 19.40 -0.58
C TYR A 378 23.60 18.00 0.05
N SER A 379 22.62 17.82 0.93
CA SER A 379 22.20 16.51 1.48
C SER A 379 20.98 15.92 0.75
N ASP A 380 20.50 16.60 -0.29
CA ASP A 380 19.29 16.25 -1.03
C ASP A 380 19.65 15.61 -2.39
N PRO A 381 19.27 14.34 -2.64
CA PRO A 381 19.30 13.73 -3.97
C PRO A 381 18.57 14.55 -5.05
N GLY A 382 17.75 15.54 -4.69
CA GLY A 382 17.24 16.59 -5.57
C GLY A 382 18.32 17.41 -6.31
N ALA A 383 19.53 17.53 -5.76
CA ALA A 383 20.67 18.13 -6.45
C ALA A 383 21.26 17.18 -7.52
N VAL A 384 21.29 15.87 -7.24
CA VAL A 384 21.65 14.80 -8.19
C VAL A 384 20.64 14.79 -9.36
N LEU A 385 19.38 15.09 -9.08
CA LEU A 385 18.30 15.14 -10.07
C LEU A 385 18.27 16.42 -10.92
N LYS A 386 18.80 17.57 -10.45
CA LYS A 386 19.00 18.76 -11.31
C LYS A 386 19.97 18.50 -12.46
N VAL A 387 20.87 17.51 -12.33
CA VAL A 387 21.78 17.06 -13.39
C VAL A 387 21.13 15.99 -14.29
N CYS A 388 20.24 15.16 -13.77
CA CYS A 388 19.47 14.18 -14.56
C CYS A 388 18.40 14.85 -15.44
N ALA A 389 17.87 16.02 -15.06
CA ALA A 389 16.76 16.72 -15.70
C ALA A 389 17.16 17.81 -16.73
N GLY A 390 18.33 17.71 -17.37
CA GLY A 390 18.57 18.46 -18.62
C GLY A 390 18.72 19.99 -18.53
N TYR A 391 19.05 20.58 -17.37
CA TYR A 391 19.49 21.98 -17.35
C TYR A 391 20.85 22.12 -18.05
N ASN A 392 20.99 23.17 -18.87
CA ASN A 392 22.22 23.55 -19.57
C ASN A 392 23.28 24.09 -18.58
N ILE A 393 23.77 23.23 -17.69
CA ILE A 393 24.86 23.52 -16.74
C ILE A 393 26.16 23.19 -17.46
N GLN A 394 27.01 24.19 -17.63
CA GLN A 394 28.21 24.09 -18.45
C GLN A 394 29.19 23.05 -17.87
N PRO A 395 29.91 22.29 -18.72
CA PRO A 395 30.90 21.28 -18.31
C PRO A 395 31.97 21.76 -17.32
N SER A 396 32.19 23.08 -17.21
CA SER A 396 33.11 23.69 -16.24
C SER A 396 32.69 23.52 -14.77
N ASP A 397 31.42 23.21 -14.51
CA ASP A 397 30.86 23.10 -13.16
C ASP A 397 30.92 21.67 -12.60
N TRP A 398 31.60 20.75 -13.31
CA TRP A 398 31.62 19.31 -13.01
C TRP A 398 32.80 18.86 -12.13
N ASP A 399 33.64 19.81 -11.70
CA ASP A 399 34.93 19.51 -11.07
C ASP A 399 34.89 19.41 -9.53
N TRP A 400 33.72 19.41 -8.91
CA TRP A 400 33.58 19.44 -7.46
C TRP A 400 32.64 18.37 -6.93
N ILE A 401 33.13 17.14 -6.84
CA ILE A 401 32.70 16.22 -5.79
C ILE A 401 33.97 15.96 -5.00
N SER A 402 34.00 16.38 -3.73
CA SER A 402 35.17 16.25 -2.85
C SER A 402 35.73 14.81 -2.81
N ASP A 403 34.90 13.83 -3.20
CA ASP A 403 35.14 12.40 -3.12
C ASP A 403 34.91 11.66 -4.48
N LYS A 404 34.97 12.38 -5.62
CA LYS A 404 35.18 11.91 -7.02
C LYS A 404 34.30 10.81 -7.66
N TRP A 405 33.12 10.46 -7.16
CA TRP A 405 32.16 9.68 -7.98
C TRP A 405 31.36 10.59 -8.92
N THR A 406 31.34 10.32 -10.23
CA THR A 406 30.44 11.04 -11.16
C THR A 406 29.01 10.52 -11.09
N LEU A 407 28.04 11.26 -11.65
CA LEU A 407 26.66 10.76 -11.78
C LEU A 407 26.54 9.50 -12.64
N ALA A 408 27.40 9.34 -13.65
CA ALA A 408 27.45 8.11 -14.45
C ALA A 408 27.93 6.92 -13.62
N ASP A 409 28.81 7.19 -12.65
CA ASP A 409 29.37 6.20 -11.74
C ASP A 409 28.32 5.73 -10.71
N ILE A 410 27.49 6.66 -10.22
CA ILE A 410 26.29 6.37 -9.39
C ILE A 410 25.28 5.53 -10.18
N ALA A 411 24.91 5.97 -11.39
CA ALA A 411 23.94 5.27 -12.24
C ALA A 411 24.38 3.83 -12.56
N GLY A 412 25.68 3.63 -12.85
CA GLY A 412 26.24 2.29 -13.07
C GLY A 412 26.15 1.41 -11.82
N LYS A 413 26.52 1.93 -10.65
CA LYS A 413 26.50 1.17 -9.38
C LYS A 413 25.11 0.65 -9.04
N TYR A 414 24.06 1.43 -9.28
CA TYR A 414 22.68 1.05 -8.95
C TYR A 414 21.95 0.28 -10.05
N GLY A 415 22.68 -0.22 -11.07
CA GLY A 415 22.11 -1.12 -12.07
C GLY A 415 21.36 -0.42 -13.21
N HIS A 416 21.71 0.83 -13.52
CA HIS A 416 21.14 1.59 -14.64
C HIS A 416 22.17 1.80 -15.78
N PRO A 417 22.54 0.75 -16.54
CA PRO A 417 23.61 0.81 -17.55
C PRO A 417 23.28 1.72 -18.75
N ASN A 418 21.99 1.84 -19.10
CA ASN A 418 21.54 2.72 -20.18
C ASN A 418 21.71 4.19 -19.80
N LEU A 419 21.33 4.54 -18.56
CA LEU A 419 21.51 5.88 -18.01
C LEU A 419 22.99 6.22 -17.85
N GLN A 420 23.80 5.30 -17.32
CA GLN A 420 25.25 5.43 -17.27
C GLN A 420 25.83 5.73 -18.66
N SER A 421 25.44 4.94 -19.67
CA SER A 421 25.95 5.10 -21.04
C SER A 421 25.53 6.45 -21.64
N HIS A 422 24.29 6.88 -21.41
CA HIS A 422 23.79 8.18 -21.85
C HIS A 422 24.57 9.34 -21.22
N LEU A 423 24.82 9.28 -19.90
CA LEU A 423 25.58 10.28 -19.15
C LEU A 423 27.04 10.36 -19.61
N ARG A 424 27.68 9.22 -19.89
CA ARG A 424 29.06 9.18 -20.42
C ARG A 424 29.17 9.69 -21.86
N ASN A 425 28.12 9.53 -22.67
CA ASN A 425 28.12 9.97 -24.08
C ASN A 425 27.87 11.48 -24.23
N LYS A 426 27.13 12.12 -23.30
CA LYS A 426 26.84 13.57 -23.35
C LYS A 426 28.01 14.46 -22.95
N THR A 427 28.95 13.99 -22.13
CA THR A 427 30.01 14.85 -21.56
C THR A 427 31.20 15.07 -22.48
N GLY A 428 31.26 14.46 -23.67
CA GLY A 428 32.29 14.70 -24.69
C GLY A 428 33.74 14.46 -24.24
N ASN A 429 33.97 14.00 -23.02
CA ASN A 429 35.27 13.96 -22.39
C ASN A 429 35.61 12.53 -21.99
N SER A 430 36.76 12.10 -22.49
CA SER A 430 37.61 11.07 -21.91
C SER A 430 38.04 11.49 -20.49
N ILE A 431 37.11 11.60 -19.54
CA ILE A 431 37.46 11.73 -18.13
C ILE A 431 38.19 10.43 -17.79
N PRO A 432 39.51 10.47 -17.53
CA PRO A 432 40.26 9.25 -17.28
C PRO A 432 39.66 8.57 -16.05
N LYS A 433 39.44 7.26 -16.16
CA LYS A 433 38.96 6.40 -15.06
C LYS A 433 39.72 6.77 -13.78
N PRO A 434 39.05 7.24 -12.71
CA PRO A 434 39.73 7.50 -11.46
C PRO A 434 40.11 6.15 -10.86
N HIS A 435 41.27 5.63 -11.25
CA HIS A 435 41.93 4.64 -10.41
C HIS A 435 42.14 5.32 -9.05
N LEU A 436 41.79 4.62 -7.96
CA LEU A 436 42.27 4.96 -6.63
C LEU A 436 43.78 5.17 -6.76
N ARG A 437 44.18 6.45 -6.83
CA ARG A 437 45.57 6.79 -6.61
C ARG A 437 45.81 6.44 -5.14
N PRO A 438 47.04 6.11 -4.74
CA PRO A 438 47.36 6.08 -3.33
C PRO A 438 47.03 7.47 -2.73
N SER A 439 45.81 7.61 -2.23
CA SER A 439 45.24 8.85 -1.76
C SER A 439 45.74 9.09 -0.35
N TRP A 440 45.82 10.36 0.04
CA TRP A 440 46.10 10.69 1.42
C TRP A 440 45.06 10.04 2.33
N PHE A 441 45.53 9.47 3.44
CA PHE A 441 44.67 9.11 4.55
C PHE A 441 44.55 10.31 5.48
N PHE A 442 43.35 10.54 5.98
CA PHE A 442 43.08 11.61 6.94
C PHE A 442 42.20 11.13 8.08
N GLY A 443 42.25 11.86 9.20
CA GLY A 443 41.31 11.73 10.31
C GLY A 443 41.27 13.01 11.13
N ASN A 444 40.15 13.21 11.82
CA ASN A 444 39.85 14.46 12.52
C ASN A 444 40.02 14.31 14.04
N TYR A 445 41.26 14.09 14.48
CA TYR A 445 41.59 13.89 15.90
C TYR A 445 42.70 14.85 16.35
N SER A 446 42.51 15.48 17.51
CA SER A 446 43.49 16.38 18.13
C SER A 446 44.72 15.63 18.63
N GLY A 447 45.93 16.17 18.40
CA GLY A 447 47.19 15.61 18.94
C GLY A 447 47.82 14.50 18.09
N LEU A 448 47.35 14.33 16.86
CA LEU A 448 47.92 13.44 15.85
C LEU A 448 48.66 14.24 14.76
N SER A 449 49.80 13.75 14.31
CA SER A 449 50.52 14.29 13.16
C SER A 449 50.84 13.20 12.16
N PHE A 450 50.64 13.50 10.88
CA PHE A 450 50.77 12.56 9.77
C PHE A 450 51.85 13.03 8.82
N THR A 451 52.68 12.09 8.36
CA THR A 451 53.45 12.29 7.13
C THR A 451 53.01 11.24 6.13
N ASN A 452 52.27 11.70 5.12
CA ASN A 452 51.88 10.91 3.96
C ASN A 452 52.88 11.22 2.85
N ASN A 453 53.80 10.31 2.57
CA ASN A 453 54.64 10.44 1.39
C ASN A 453 53.85 9.89 0.19
N PRO A 454 53.36 10.73 -0.73
CA PRO A 454 52.66 10.24 -1.90
C PRO A 454 53.61 9.38 -2.75
N ALA A 455 53.10 8.28 -3.30
CA ALA A 455 53.89 7.39 -4.14
C ALA A 455 54.47 8.16 -5.34
N SER A 456 55.79 8.10 -5.53
CA SER A 456 56.51 8.79 -6.62
C SER A 456 56.47 8.05 -7.96
N SER A 457 55.80 6.90 -8.03
CA SER A 457 55.68 6.06 -9.22
C SER A 457 54.31 5.35 -9.26
N PRO A 458 53.89 4.79 -10.42
CA PRO A 458 52.65 4.03 -10.54
C PRO A 458 52.59 2.76 -9.68
N SER A 459 53.71 2.35 -9.05
CA SER A 459 53.76 1.31 -8.02
C SER A 459 53.26 1.85 -6.67
N ARG A 460 52.23 1.16 -6.16
CA ARG A 460 51.15 1.67 -5.30
C ARG A 460 51.40 1.45 -3.80
N THR A 461 52.28 2.25 -3.20
CA THR A 461 52.55 2.14 -1.76
C THR A 461 52.67 3.51 -1.10
N ILE A 462 51.92 3.73 -0.01
CA ILE A 462 52.01 4.89 0.88
C ILE A 462 52.68 4.46 2.17
N THR A 463 53.75 5.15 2.54
CA THR A 463 54.24 5.08 3.92
C THR A 463 53.45 6.08 4.76
N MET A 464 52.73 5.57 5.75
CA MET A 464 52.02 6.36 6.74
C MET A 464 52.81 6.36 8.05
N ASN A 465 53.34 7.52 8.45
CA ASN A 465 53.88 7.70 9.79
C ASN A 465 52.91 8.54 10.61
N VAL A 466 52.52 8.02 11.77
CA VAL A 466 51.63 8.69 12.72
C VAL A 466 52.38 8.91 14.03
N THR A 467 52.43 10.18 14.45
CA THR A 467 53.07 10.62 15.70
C THR A 467 52.02 11.14 16.68
N PHE A 468 52.09 10.66 17.92
CA PHE A 468 51.14 10.97 19.01
C PHE A 468 51.76 11.96 20.00
N SER A 469 51.08 13.08 20.25
CA SER A 469 51.45 14.02 21.33
C SER A 469 50.40 13.99 22.43
N GLY A 470 50.67 13.30 23.54
CA GLY A 470 49.77 13.22 24.71
C GLY A 470 49.51 11.79 25.21
N SER A 471 48.63 11.67 26.20
CA SER A 471 48.07 10.39 26.65
C SER A 471 46.70 10.23 26.02
N PHE A 472 46.49 9.13 25.30
CA PHE A 472 45.22 8.78 24.66
C PHE A 472 44.77 7.42 25.22
N SER A 473 43.49 7.27 25.54
CA SER A 473 42.92 6.03 26.06
C SER A 473 41.82 5.47 25.15
N GLU A 474 41.91 5.73 23.84
CA GLU A 474 40.80 5.56 22.90
C GLU A 474 41.24 4.90 21.58
N HIS A 475 40.27 4.35 20.85
CA HIS A 475 40.47 3.86 19.48
C HIS A 475 40.25 5.00 18.49
N PHE A 476 40.98 4.99 17.39
CA PHE A 476 40.85 5.97 16.32
C PHE A 476 41.10 5.28 14.99
N TYR A 477 40.53 5.81 13.92
CA TYR A 477 40.88 5.34 12.59
C TYR A 477 40.84 6.44 11.56
N PHE A 478 41.64 6.25 10.52
CA PHE A 478 41.80 7.11 9.37
C PHE A 478 41.19 6.43 8.18
N ARG A 479 40.58 7.20 7.28
CA ARG A 479 40.14 6.66 6.00
C ARG A 479 40.90 7.29 4.86
N ALA A 480 40.90 6.59 3.73
CA ALA A 480 41.30 7.13 2.46
C ALA A 480 40.43 8.36 2.16
N GLN A 481 41.04 9.36 1.52
CA GLN A 481 40.31 10.54 1.10
C GLN A 481 39.23 10.24 0.06
N GLU A 482 39.52 9.27 -0.80
CA GLU A 482 38.66 8.88 -1.91
C GLU A 482 37.96 7.55 -1.62
N ALA A 483 36.71 7.42 -2.07
CA ALA A 483 35.95 6.18 -1.98
C ALA A 483 36.47 5.15 -2.99
N ILE A 484 36.12 3.87 -2.78
CA ILE A 484 36.33 2.83 -3.77
C ILE A 484 35.60 3.20 -5.07
N PRO A 485 36.26 3.16 -6.24
CA PRO A 485 35.61 3.42 -7.52
C PRO A 485 34.48 2.43 -7.75
N PRO A 486 33.32 2.85 -8.24
CA PRO A 486 32.18 1.95 -8.40
C PRO A 486 32.37 0.93 -9.53
N GLU A 487 33.33 1.16 -10.44
CA GLU A 487 33.78 0.15 -11.41
C GLU A 487 34.68 -0.95 -10.82
N ASP A 488 35.29 -0.74 -9.65
CA ASP A 488 36.09 -1.76 -8.95
C ASP A 488 35.13 -2.73 -8.26
N LEU A 489 34.66 -3.72 -9.02
CA LEU A 489 33.79 -4.78 -8.54
C LEU A 489 34.47 -5.74 -7.56
N ASP A 490 35.80 -5.67 -7.49
CA ASP A 490 36.64 -6.45 -6.58
C ASP A 490 37.81 -5.55 -6.14
N PHE A 491 37.77 -5.09 -4.89
CA PHE A 491 38.73 -4.13 -4.34
C PHE A 491 39.51 -4.73 -3.19
N TYR A 492 40.83 -4.53 -3.18
CA TYR A 492 41.71 -5.02 -2.10
C TYR A 492 42.83 -4.03 -1.79
N PHE A 493 43.12 -3.89 -0.50
CA PHE A 493 44.30 -3.21 -0.01
C PHE A 493 44.94 -3.93 1.16
N GLU A 494 46.23 -3.68 1.36
CA GLU A 494 47.01 -4.29 2.42
C GLU A 494 47.87 -3.27 3.15
N VAL A 495 48.23 -3.60 4.37
CA VAL A 495 49.02 -2.78 5.26
C VAL A 495 50.07 -3.63 5.95
N LYS A 496 51.34 -3.27 5.73
CA LYS A 496 52.47 -3.83 6.45
C LYS A 496 52.74 -3.02 7.71
N ILE A 497 52.72 -3.68 8.87
CA ILE A 497 52.95 -3.06 10.16
C ILE A 497 54.47 -2.93 10.39
N ILE A 498 55.06 -1.77 10.13
CA ILE A 498 56.51 -1.55 10.28
C ILE A 498 56.89 -1.36 11.74
N ARG A 499 56.11 -0.58 12.48
CA ARG A 499 56.36 -0.25 13.88
C ARG A 499 55.06 -0.10 14.67
N LEU A 500 54.87 -0.96 15.67
CA LEU A 500 53.74 -0.94 16.60
C LEU A 500 54.29 -1.13 18.02
N ARG A 501 53.88 -0.31 18.99
CA ARG A 501 54.31 -0.50 20.39
C ARG A 501 53.64 -1.75 20.98
N LYS A 502 54.32 -2.35 21.97
CA LYS A 502 53.78 -3.48 22.74
C LYS A 502 52.46 -3.04 23.42
N ASN A 503 51.40 -3.82 23.22
CA ASN A 503 50.01 -3.60 23.69
C ASN A 503 49.14 -2.64 22.85
N ASN A 504 49.58 -2.26 21.64
CA ASN A 504 48.73 -1.50 20.72
C ASN A 504 48.00 -2.45 19.77
N VAL A 505 46.74 -2.13 19.47
CA VAL A 505 45.92 -2.86 18.48
C VAL A 505 46.02 -2.11 17.16
N PHE A 506 46.22 -2.83 16.06
CA PHE A 506 46.09 -2.32 14.70
C PHE A 506 44.83 -2.90 14.07
N THR A 507 44.10 -2.10 13.29
CA THR A 507 42.84 -2.51 12.68
C THR A 507 42.78 -2.03 11.24
N LEU A 508 42.14 -2.79 10.37
CA LEU A 508 42.10 -2.55 8.93
C LEU A 508 40.69 -2.86 8.43
N GLY A 509 40.12 -2.05 7.54
CA GLY A 509 38.81 -2.38 7.00
C GLY A 509 38.20 -1.32 6.11
N PHE A 510 36.88 -1.18 6.22
CA PHE A 510 36.09 -0.28 5.41
C PHE A 510 35.09 0.50 6.25
N CYS A 511 34.81 1.75 5.88
CA CYS A 511 33.82 2.60 6.53
C CYS A 511 33.00 3.43 5.53
N GLY A 512 31.88 3.97 5.99
CA GLY A 512 31.15 5.03 5.31
C GLY A 512 31.91 6.37 5.27
N GLU A 513 31.24 7.43 4.82
CA GLU A 513 31.82 8.77 4.69
C GLU A 513 32.20 9.40 6.03
N GLU A 514 31.37 9.15 7.04
CA GLU A 514 31.55 9.63 8.41
C GLU A 514 32.66 8.87 9.13
N ILE A 515 33.52 9.60 9.85
CA ILE A 515 34.55 9.01 10.73
C ILE A 515 34.07 9.17 12.18
N PRO A 516 33.57 8.10 12.82
CA PRO A 516 33.20 8.10 14.22
C PRO A 516 34.40 8.44 15.11
N LYS A 517 34.12 9.24 16.13
CA LYS A 517 35.12 9.54 17.16
C LYS A 517 35.19 8.37 18.13
N TYR A 518 36.41 7.94 18.45
CA TYR A 518 36.70 7.03 19.57
C TYR A 518 36.32 5.54 19.37
N ARG A 519 36.14 5.10 18.12
CA ARG A 519 35.81 3.69 17.77
C ARG A 519 36.83 3.07 16.82
N ALA A 520 36.89 1.74 16.80
CA ALA A 520 37.66 0.98 15.83
C ALA A 520 36.79 0.64 14.59
N PRO A 521 37.39 0.40 13.41
CA PRO A 521 36.71 -0.18 12.26
C PRO A 521 35.96 -1.47 12.64
N GLY A 522 34.71 -1.61 12.23
CA GLY A 522 33.85 -2.75 12.58
C GLY A 522 33.03 -2.57 13.87
N TRP A 523 33.27 -1.51 14.65
CA TRP A 523 32.51 -1.22 15.88
C TRP A 523 31.49 -0.07 15.71
N ASP A 524 31.51 0.59 14.56
CA ASP A 524 30.49 1.56 14.19
C ASP A 524 29.48 0.92 13.24
N PRO A 525 28.16 1.26 13.36
CA PRO A 525 27.11 0.75 12.49
C PRO A 525 27.43 0.86 11.01
N SER A 526 28.28 1.83 10.62
CA SER A 526 28.72 2.08 9.25
C SER A 526 30.14 1.59 8.93
N SER A 527 30.63 0.54 9.60
CA SER A 527 31.99 0.04 9.39
C SER A 527 32.15 -1.48 9.51
N TRP A 528 33.18 -1.99 8.83
CA TRP A 528 33.65 -3.38 8.89
C TRP A 528 35.17 -3.39 9.12
N GLY A 529 35.70 -4.33 9.92
CA GLY A 529 37.12 -4.33 10.25
C GLY A 529 37.72 -5.65 10.68
N TYR A 530 38.98 -5.85 10.30
CA TYR A 530 39.90 -6.90 10.74
C TYR A 530 40.83 -6.36 11.84
N HIS A 531 40.82 -6.98 13.01
CA HIS A 531 41.57 -6.56 14.19
C HIS A 531 42.81 -7.43 14.42
N SER A 532 43.92 -6.80 14.78
CA SER A 532 45.22 -7.49 14.87
C SER A 532 45.40 -8.28 16.16
N ASP A 533 44.72 -7.91 17.24
CA ASP A 533 44.95 -8.43 18.60
C ASP A 533 44.22 -9.74 18.90
N ASP A 534 43.05 -9.93 18.33
CA ASP A 534 42.25 -11.16 18.44
C ASP A 534 42.12 -11.90 17.10
N GLY A 535 42.62 -11.30 16.01
CA GLY A 535 42.45 -11.83 14.68
C GLY A 535 40.99 -11.84 14.24
N GLY A 536 40.08 -11.11 14.89
CA GLY A 536 38.65 -11.14 14.62
C GLY A 536 38.22 -10.25 13.47
N LEU A 537 37.05 -10.58 12.90
CA LEU A 537 36.31 -9.71 11.98
C LEU A 537 35.09 -9.12 12.68
N PHE A 538 34.86 -7.83 12.49
CA PHE A 538 33.80 -7.07 13.18
C PHE A 538 32.95 -6.28 12.18
N GLU A 539 31.65 -6.18 12.45
CA GLU A 539 30.70 -5.40 11.65
C GLU A 539 29.69 -4.68 12.55
N GLY A 540 29.62 -3.35 12.48
CA GLY A 540 28.46 -2.59 12.96
C GLY A 540 28.29 -2.39 14.47
N ASP A 541 28.51 -3.42 15.28
CA ASP A 541 28.06 -3.46 16.68
C ASP A 541 29.16 -3.87 17.68
N GLY A 542 30.38 -4.08 17.19
CA GLY A 542 31.52 -4.49 18.00
C GLY A 542 31.51 -5.95 18.43
N ARG A 543 30.58 -6.77 17.92
CA ARG A 543 30.62 -8.22 18.06
C ARG A 543 31.41 -8.83 16.91
N ALA A 544 32.18 -9.86 17.22
CA ALA A 544 32.94 -10.57 16.20
C ALA A 544 31.99 -11.36 15.30
N VAL A 545 32.02 -11.07 14.00
CA VAL A 545 31.41 -11.87 12.94
C VAL A 545 32.20 -13.17 12.76
N VAL A 546 33.52 -13.09 12.90
CA VAL A 546 34.43 -14.25 12.92
C VAL A 546 35.41 -14.09 14.07
N GLU A 547 35.48 -15.10 14.92
CA GLU A 547 36.49 -15.22 15.96
C GLU A 547 37.66 -16.07 15.44
N ASP A 548 38.89 -15.52 15.43
CA ASP A 548 40.04 -16.21 14.86
C ASP A 548 41.37 -15.86 15.54
N ALA A 549 41.47 -16.31 16.80
CA ALA A 549 42.65 -16.14 17.64
C ALA A 549 43.94 -16.79 17.09
N LYS A 550 43.87 -17.56 15.99
CA LYS A 550 45.05 -18.15 15.34
C LYS A 550 45.78 -17.14 14.45
N HIS A 551 45.07 -16.12 13.97
CA HIS A 551 45.59 -15.16 12.98
C HIS A 551 45.75 -13.74 13.55
N ILE A 552 46.21 -13.65 14.81
CA ILE A 552 46.68 -12.42 15.46
C ILE A 552 47.89 -11.88 14.70
N CYS A 553 47.88 -10.58 14.40
CA CYS A 553 48.92 -9.88 13.65
C CYS A 553 49.72 -8.93 14.53
N GLY A 554 51.01 -8.78 14.22
CA GLY A 554 51.92 -7.90 14.96
C GLY A 554 52.90 -7.15 14.07
N GLN A 555 53.89 -6.53 14.70
CA GLN A 555 54.96 -5.84 13.96
C GLN A 555 55.67 -6.82 13.01
N GLY A 556 55.76 -6.44 11.73
CA GLY A 556 56.33 -7.24 10.65
C GLY A 556 55.30 -7.94 9.77
N ASP A 557 54.08 -8.16 10.27
CA ASP A 557 53.00 -8.78 9.50
C ASP A 557 52.40 -7.79 8.47
N THR A 558 51.87 -8.36 7.38
CA THR A 558 51.05 -7.66 6.39
C THR A 558 49.60 -8.12 6.52
N MET A 559 48.73 -7.21 6.93
CA MET A 559 47.28 -7.42 7.01
C MET A 559 46.63 -6.93 5.72
N GLY A 560 45.69 -7.68 5.15
CA GLY A 560 44.96 -7.24 3.96
C GLY A 560 43.46 -7.46 4.10
N CYS A 561 42.70 -6.61 3.43
CA CYS A 561 41.24 -6.63 3.39
C CYS A 561 40.76 -6.32 1.97
N GLY A 562 39.69 -7.00 1.55
CA GLY A 562 39.05 -6.78 0.28
C GLY A 562 37.54 -6.94 0.34
N VAL A 563 36.87 -6.47 -0.70
CA VAL A 563 35.42 -6.55 -0.89
C VAL A 563 35.14 -6.91 -2.35
N ASN A 564 34.29 -7.91 -2.52
CA ASN A 564 33.72 -8.28 -3.80
C ASN A 564 32.29 -7.75 -3.88
N PHE A 565 32.06 -6.72 -4.69
CA PHE A 565 30.75 -6.09 -4.83
C PHE A 565 29.77 -6.94 -5.66
N LYS A 566 30.23 -7.98 -6.37
CA LYS A 566 29.33 -8.91 -7.08
C LYS A 566 28.67 -9.88 -6.12
N THR A 567 29.42 -10.42 -5.16
CA THR A 567 28.89 -11.34 -4.15
C THR A 567 28.39 -10.62 -2.91
N GLY A 568 28.89 -9.41 -2.66
CA GLY A 568 28.65 -8.66 -1.43
C GLY A 568 29.48 -9.17 -0.26
N GLU A 569 30.55 -9.93 -0.52
CA GLU A 569 31.38 -10.55 0.51
C GLU A 569 32.68 -9.78 0.68
N GLY A 570 33.12 -9.65 1.93
CA GLY A 570 34.44 -9.13 2.28
C GLY A 570 35.37 -10.26 2.65
N TYR A 571 36.66 -10.05 2.43
CA TYR A 571 37.68 -11.05 2.68
C TYR A 571 38.95 -10.42 3.24
N ARG A 572 39.76 -11.25 3.90
CA ARG A 572 41.00 -10.80 4.54
C ARG A 572 42.16 -11.75 4.31
N THR A 573 43.35 -11.20 4.41
CA THR A 573 44.59 -11.93 4.21
C THR A 573 45.61 -11.59 5.27
N ARG A 574 46.51 -12.52 5.57
CA ARG A 574 47.73 -12.27 6.33
C ARG A 574 48.94 -12.76 5.56
N ASN A 575 49.94 -11.90 5.37
CA ASN A 575 51.20 -12.23 4.69
C ASN A 575 50.99 -12.91 3.31
N GLY A 576 49.98 -12.45 2.55
CA GLY A 576 49.61 -13.00 1.24
C GLY A 576 48.78 -14.29 1.26
N VAL A 577 48.40 -14.78 2.44
CA VAL A 577 47.52 -15.94 2.62
C VAL A 577 46.09 -15.48 2.89
N LEU A 578 45.14 -15.93 2.07
CA LEU A 578 43.71 -15.75 2.26
C LEU A 578 43.23 -16.55 3.47
N LEU A 579 42.57 -15.86 4.40
CA LEU A 579 42.05 -16.42 5.65
C LEU A 579 40.55 -16.69 5.56
N ASP A 580 40.04 -17.44 6.54
CA ASP A 580 38.60 -17.64 6.69
C ASP A 580 37.94 -16.29 6.93
N SER A 581 37.07 -15.95 5.99
CA SER A 581 36.49 -14.63 5.81
C SER A 581 34.99 -14.81 5.98
N GLY A 582 34.45 -14.24 7.05
CA GLY A 582 33.01 -14.27 7.28
C GLY A 582 32.29 -13.37 6.27
N ASP A 583 31.00 -13.59 6.10
CA ASP A 583 30.12 -12.70 5.34
C ASP A 583 30.34 -11.27 5.86
N ALA A 584 31.12 -10.45 5.15
CA ALA A 584 31.12 -9.03 5.42
C ALA A 584 29.80 -8.47 4.91
N PHE A 585 29.33 -7.39 5.53
CA PHE A 585 28.17 -6.66 5.04
C PHE A 585 26.86 -7.44 5.17
N THR A 586 26.73 -8.20 6.27
CA THR A 586 25.47 -8.86 6.68
C THR A 586 24.34 -7.85 6.88
N SER A 587 24.68 -6.60 7.21
CA SER A 587 23.75 -5.51 7.41
C SER A 587 23.53 -4.69 6.13
N GLY A 588 22.25 -4.46 5.78
CA GLY A 588 21.84 -3.93 4.46
C GLY A 588 22.33 -2.51 4.10
N TRP A 589 22.89 -1.76 5.03
CA TRP A 589 23.33 -0.37 4.82
C TRP A 589 24.54 -0.25 3.87
N LEU A 590 25.29 -1.34 3.64
CA LEU A 590 26.43 -1.34 2.71
C LEU A 590 26.06 -1.52 1.24
N LYS A 591 24.79 -1.86 0.95
CA LYS A 591 24.25 -1.83 -0.42
C LYS A 591 23.89 -0.41 -0.87
N ILE A 592 24.00 0.58 0.02
CA ILE A 592 23.52 1.95 -0.18
C ILE A 592 24.58 2.98 0.28
N GLY A 593 25.69 3.13 -0.47
CA GLY A 593 26.65 4.21 -0.17
C GLY A 593 28.06 4.12 -0.79
N LYS A 594 28.88 5.13 -0.50
CA LYS A 594 30.33 5.16 -0.78
C LYS A 594 31.08 4.41 0.33
N LEU A 595 32.01 3.55 -0.07
CA LEU A 595 32.83 2.76 0.86
C LEU A 595 34.28 3.22 0.78
N TYR A 596 34.91 3.46 1.93
CA TYR A 596 36.26 4.00 2.02
C TYR A 596 37.19 3.00 2.72
N PRO A 597 38.39 2.71 2.16
CA PRO A 597 39.42 1.98 2.88
C PRO A 597 39.81 2.73 4.15
N CYS A 598 39.85 2.03 5.28
CA CYS A 598 40.21 2.63 6.55
C CYS A 598 41.22 1.80 7.35
N VAL A 599 42.01 2.49 8.16
CA VAL A 599 43.05 1.92 9.03
C VAL A 599 42.89 2.53 10.40
N GLY A 600 42.77 1.70 11.43
CA GLY A 600 42.61 2.14 12.80
C GLY A 600 43.65 1.57 13.72
N PHE A 601 43.71 2.12 14.92
CA PHE A 601 44.63 1.67 15.94
C PHE A 601 44.12 2.04 17.34
N ARG A 602 44.75 1.48 18.35
CA ARG A 602 44.50 1.77 19.77
C ARG A 602 45.82 2.01 20.49
N ASP A 603 45.87 3.04 21.33
CA ASP A 603 47.00 3.30 22.25
C ASP A 603 46.50 3.30 23.70
N SER A 604 47.27 2.70 24.61
CA SER A 604 46.95 2.61 26.05
C SER A 604 47.64 3.69 26.90
N GLY A 605 48.34 4.64 26.28
CA GLY A 605 48.92 5.83 26.94
C GLY A 605 50.45 5.93 26.88
N ASN A 606 50.94 7.18 27.01
CA ASN A 606 52.33 7.66 26.89
C ASN A 606 52.91 7.79 25.46
N GLY A 607 52.24 8.51 24.55
CA GLY A 607 52.80 9.06 23.30
C GLY A 607 53.79 8.17 22.51
N GLY A 608 53.35 7.61 21.38
CA GLY A 608 54.14 6.71 20.54
C GLY A 608 54.43 7.17 19.09
N LYS A 609 54.95 6.23 18.30
CA LYS A 609 55.05 6.33 16.83
C LYS A 609 54.51 5.04 16.21
N LEU A 610 53.54 5.17 15.31
CA LEU A 610 53.08 4.09 14.42
C LEU A 610 53.70 4.33 13.04
N GLN A 611 54.27 3.28 12.46
CA GLN A 611 54.72 3.31 11.08
C GLN A 611 54.09 2.12 10.35
N ALA A 612 53.39 2.41 9.25
CA ALA A 612 52.74 1.42 8.43
C ALA A 612 52.97 1.74 6.96
N GLU A 613 53.01 0.70 6.15
CA GLU A 613 53.13 0.81 4.70
C GLU A 613 51.85 0.26 4.08
N ILE A 614 51.04 1.13 3.49
CA ILE A 614 49.74 0.84 2.91
C ILE A 614 49.92 0.65 1.41
N ALA A 615 49.60 -0.53 0.89
CA ALA A 615 49.62 -0.81 -0.53
C ALA A 615 48.19 -0.83 -1.08
N LEU A 616 47.83 0.21 -1.85
CA LEU A 616 46.55 0.31 -2.57
C LEU A 616 46.69 -0.31 -3.95
N LEU A 617 46.67 -1.61 -3.98
CA LEU A 617 46.92 -2.39 -5.17
C LEU A 617 45.62 -2.44 -6.00
N GLY A 618 45.31 -1.38 -6.77
CA GLY A 618 44.09 -1.28 -7.59
C GLY A 618 43.86 -2.38 -8.65
N PRO A 619 42.89 -2.24 -9.57
CA PRO A 619 42.22 -3.36 -10.24
C PRO A 619 43.15 -4.33 -10.97
N GLY A 620 42.99 -5.61 -10.67
CA GLY A 620 43.73 -6.71 -11.27
C GLY A 620 43.51 -7.98 -10.46
N THR A 621 43.20 -9.08 -11.14
CA THR A 621 42.97 -10.39 -10.52
C THR A 621 44.19 -10.80 -9.70
N ARG A 622 44.05 -10.73 -8.39
CA ARG A 622 45.11 -11.07 -7.45
C ARG A 622 45.08 -12.55 -7.14
N LEU A 623 46.25 -13.16 -7.19
CA LEU A 623 46.46 -14.53 -6.77
C LEU A 623 46.87 -14.54 -5.29
N PHE A 624 46.07 -15.19 -4.45
CA PHE A 624 46.41 -15.41 -3.05
C PHE A 624 46.76 -16.87 -2.82
N LYS A 625 47.64 -17.14 -1.85
CA LYS A 625 47.77 -18.48 -1.27
C LYS A 625 46.57 -18.71 -0.34
N SER A 626 46.09 -19.94 -0.18
CA SER A 626 44.92 -20.20 0.66
C SER A 626 45.11 -21.44 1.52
N ASP A 627 44.92 -21.26 2.83
CA ASP A 627 44.87 -22.35 3.81
C ASP A 627 43.45 -22.92 3.97
N LEU A 628 42.48 -22.43 3.18
CA LEU A 628 41.08 -22.86 3.24
C LEU A 628 40.87 -24.23 2.56
N PRO A 629 39.95 -25.06 3.08
CA PRO A 629 39.53 -26.29 2.40
C PRO A 629 38.85 -25.99 1.05
N GLN A 630 38.92 -26.95 0.12
CA GLN A 630 38.62 -26.75 -1.31
C GLN A 630 37.18 -26.28 -1.60
N ASN A 631 36.24 -26.60 -0.73
CA ASN A 631 34.84 -26.16 -0.78
C ASN A 631 34.65 -24.67 -0.43
N GLU A 632 35.48 -24.12 0.46
CA GLU A 632 35.44 -22.70 0.84
C GLU A 632 36.21 -21.81 -0.14
N ARG A 633 37.22 -22.38 -0.81
CA ARG A 633 37.93 -21.71 -1.93
C ARG A 633 36.98 -21.29 -3.07
N ALA A 634 35.92 -22.05 -3.31
CA ALA A 634 34.94 -21.78 -4.36
C ALA A 634 33.99 -20.62 -4.00
N ARG A 635 33.75 -20.35 -2.71
CA ARG A 635 32.87 -19.26 -2.25
C ARG A 635 33.44 -17.89 -2.57
N ASN A 636 34.73 -17.69 -2.29
CA ASN A 636 35.34 -16.37 -2.40
C ASN A 636 35.58 -15.88 -3.84
N HIS A 637 35.35 -16.71 -4.88
CA HIS A 637 35.57 -16.35 -6.30
C HIS A 637 36.94 -15.70 -6.64
N LEU A 638 37.92 -15.79 -5.75
CA LEU A 638 39.26 -15.23 -5.91
C LEU A 638 40.12 -16.18 -6.74
N MET A 639 41.00 -15.62 -7.58
CA MET A 639 42.04 -16.42 -8.23
C MET A 639 43.00 -16.90 -7.13
N ILE A 640 43.15 -18.20 -6.93
CA ILE A 640 44.08 -18.78 -5.95
C ILE A 640 45.31 -19.28 -6.70
N GLU A 641 46.51 -18.92 -6.22
CA GLU A 641 47.77 -19.42 -6.77
C GLU A 641 47.85 -20.94 -6.54
N LYS A 642 48.02 -21.71 -7.62
CA LYS A 642 48.02 -23.19 -7.58
C LYS A 642 49.23 -23.75 -6.86
#